data_AF-A0A0E3LK38-F1
#
_entry.id   AF-A0A0E3LK38-F1
#
_cell.length_a   1.000
_cell.length_b   1.000
_cell.length_c   1.000
_cell.angle_alpha   90.00
_cell.angle_beta   90.00
_cell.angle_gamma   90.00
#
_symmetry.space_group_name_H-M   'P 1'
#
loop_
_entity.id
_entity.type
_entity.pdbx_description
1 polymer ?
#
loop_
_entity_poly.entity_id
_entity_poly.type
_entity_poly.pdbx_seq_one_letter_code
_entity_poly.pdbx_strand_id
1 'polypeptide(L)'
;MDALIDLDVKIDEAKVYDQPDLAPLKYINDITELFEEIVEKTVATERELVSIWIEAFIQDREELETVGIDNTGLIYPLIFKSIALSSPYILQILSMDDSYLSDFKYFLETYDKQEMPEKINKFPEKYSKLLIRVFDIFSSVLKTSRVTEEESNEIVINVLISLLEYLPTSAAFVAELQNQNENAPESEIKGHSISADQTLKIFIIINQIMIEAIFFIKTSFKSTFQILNSTNFIFRQKFKKVFLILNQIMTQAILFIKTSLKSTFQILDLTNLFPILKTLSEWEGCQVLPPWLWLWFAFYLYSIPSLLGRFQRNYSNLFSLTYPVNSNTTNFFYLLLLPGITELILHLILFLGIFSVVFPQWRKYYVERKYKLTENYMKIPAIIEIEDFLKFHDPNLQIKTNLLSQSEEVFIYPLGYRKTGIAIFGKFIKSWRIDKERSQKVLLHEIGHHRNGDALILGIYSFFVAFLRHSLMITTLILLIPMVLFFATVIFPSLPLVSNWISQLILFIVEMILLLFVLFFQTASIFTLPIIGMWAVELNADRFMLASNTNSTEESLKLIGKLKIKNSFKIWFLDLIFHPPNILRRWMVTHHYEKKSIFLYLLLYPVADLFQLFMALMYELCRYIMYYLSGLITITEIIENMYNYIKLYMDSRSFIWLFISIIVLFWPFVAVYWDELFSGIREISNLKNYRGYFLCASIFVVVSIIIYYCSPLIGV
;
A
#
# COMPACT_ATOMS: atom_id res chain seq x y z
N MET A 1 -20.05 16.69 19.38
CA MET A 1 -18.72 17.11 19.83
C MET A 1 -18.65 17.13 21.34
N ASP A 2 -19.66 17.66 22.04
CA ASP A 2 -19.75 17.63 23.51
C ASP A 2 -19.71 16.21 24.10
N ALA A 3 -20.33 15.22 23.46
CA ALA A 3 -20.24 13.81 23.88
C ALA A 3 -18.82 13.22 23.73
N LEU A 4 -18.02 13.71 22.78
CA LEU A 4 -16.61 13.30 22.62
C LEU A 4 -15.72 13.98 23.65
N ILE A 5 -16.05 15.21 24.06
CA ILE A 5 -15.39 15.92 25.15
C ILE A 5 -15.71 15.24 26.49
N ASP A 6 -16.95 14.84 26.72
CA ASP A 6 -17.36 14.10 27.93
C ASP A 6 -16.67 12.73 28.02
N LEU A 7 -16.49 12.05 26.88
CA LEU A 7 -15.75 10.79 26.80
C LEU A 7 -14.25 10.97 27.12
N ASP A 8 -13.63 12.04 26.63
CA ASP A 8 -12.22 12.36 26.88
C ASP A 8 -11.98 12.69 28.36
N VAL A 9 -12.89 13.46 28.97
CA VAL A 9 -12.89 13.78 30.41
C VAL A 9 -13.03 12.50 31.26
N LYS A 10 -13.98 11.62 30.93
CA LYS A 10 -14.19 10.36 31.65
C LYS A 10 -12.99 9.39 31.50
N ILE A 11 -12.31 9.39 30.36
CA ILE A 11 -11.08 8.60 30.12
C ILE A 11 -9.91 9.14 30.95
N ASP A 12 -9.80 10.46 31.12
CA ASP A 12 -8.76 11.08 31.93
C ASP A 12 -9.02 10.95 33.43
N GLU A 13 -10.28 11.02 33.88
CA GLU A 13 -10.65 10.72 35.27
C GLU A 13 -10.35 9.25 35.65
N ALA A 14 -10.47 8.32 34.70
CA ALA A 14 -10.14 6.90 34.90
C ALA A 14 -8.63 6.62 35.09
N LYS A 15 -7.74 7.56 34.75
CA LYS A 15 -6.29 7.41 34.95
C LYS A 15 -5.82 7.75 36.37
N VAL A 16 -6.69 8.28 37.24
CA VAL A 16 -6.28 8.91 38.51
C VAL A 16 -6.41 8.00 39.75
N TYR A 17 -6.94 6.78 39.66
CA TYR A 17 -7.12 5.93 40.85
C TYR A 17 -6.22 4.68 40.90
N ASP A 18 -5.26 4.69 41.83
CA ASP A 18 -4.48 3.54 42.29
C ASP A 18 -5.26 2.72 43.35
N GLN A 19 -6.36 2.05 42.99
CA GLN A 19 -6.86 0.91 43.78
C GLN A 19 -7.52 -0.17 42.91
N PRO A 20 -7.28 -1.47 43.17
CA PRO A 20 -7.85 -2.54 42.38
C PRO A 20 -9.14 -3.02 43.04
N ASP A 21 -10.31 -2.58 42.56
CA ASP A 21 -11.53 -3.41 42.67
C ASP A 21 -12.67 -2.96 41.74
N LEU A 22 -13.20 -3.93 40.99
CA LEU A 22 -14.51 -4.04 40.30
C LEU A 22 -15.10 -2.88 39.46
N ALA A 23 -14.47 -1.71 39.36
CA ALA A 23 -14.89 -0.59 38.53
C ALA A 23 -15.02 -0.89 37.00
N PRO A 24 -14.21 -1.74 36.35
CA PRO A 24 -14.18 -1.83 34.88
C PRO A 24 -15.51 -2.23 34.22
N LEU A 25 -16.36 -2.98 34.91
CA LEU A 25 -17.62 -3.49 34.34
C LEU A 25 -18.74 -2.44 34.28
N LYS A 26 -18.79 -1.50 35.23
CA LYS A 26 -19.77 -0.41 35.21
C LYS A 26 -19.43 0.60 34.11
N TYR A 27 -18.15 0.93 33.95
CA TYR A 27 -17.68 1.85 32.92
C TYR A 27 -17.83 1.32 31.48
N ILE A 28 -17.74 0.01 31.26
CA ILE A 28 -18.00 -0.57 29.94
C ILE A 28 -19.47 -0.41 29.54
N ASN A 29 -20.40 -0.55 30.48
CA ASN A 29 -21.82 -0.33 30.21
C ASN A 29 -22.11 1.15 29.91
N ASP A 30 -21.55 2.08 30.69
CA ASP A 30 -21.73 3.52 30.48
C ASP A 30 -21.16 4.00 29.13
N ILE A 31 -20.04 3.41 28.67
CA ILE A 31 -19.45 3.69 27.34
C ILE A 31 -20.31 3.11 26.22
N THR A 32 -20.93 1.94 26.44
CA THR A 32 -21.78 1.29 25.43
C THR A 32 -23.07 2.08 25.23
N GLU A 33 -23.70 2.55 26.31
CA GLU A 33 -24.94 3.35 26.28
C GLU A 33 -24.71 4.72 25.61
N LEU A 34 -23.60 5.39 25.93
CA LEU A 34 -23.21 6.64 25.27
C LEU A 34 -22.91 6.44 23.77
N PHE A 35 -22.38 5.28 23.39
CA PHE A 35 -22.10 4.95 21.99
C PHE A 35 -23.38 4.69 21.19
N GLU A 36 -24.37 4.04 21.79
CA GLU A 36 -25.70 3.85 21.19
C GLU A 36 -26.40 5.19 20.96
N GLU A 37 -26.32 6.12 21.93
CA GLU A 37 -26.89 7.48 21.81
C GLU A 37 -26.23 8.30 20.68
N ILE A 38 -24.91 8.18 20.48
CA ILE A 38 -24.18 8.87 19.41
C ILE A 38 -24.59 8.33 18.03
N VAL A 39 -24.75 7.01 17.91
CA VAL A 39 -25.19 6.37 16.66
C VAL A 39 -26.61 6.82 16.31
N GLU A 40 -27.53 6.84 17.26
CA GLU A 40 -28.92 7.25 17.05
C GLU A 40 -29.03 8.73 16.62
N LYS A 41 -28.28 9.64 17.26
CA LYS A 41 -28.24 11.06 16.88
C LYS A 41 -27.61 11.32 15.52
N THR A 42 -26.62 10.52 15.12
CA THR A 42 -25.98 10.64 13.80
C THR A 42 -26.94 10.24 12.68
N VAL A 43 -27.72 9.17 12.90
CA VAL A 43 -28.75 8.70 11.95
C VAL A 43 -29.91 9.70 11.81
N ALA A 44 -30.31 10.36 12.89
CA ALA A 44 -31.35 11.41 12.84
C ALA A 44 -30.93 12.64 12.02
N THR A 45 -29.65 13.02 12.09
CA THR A 45 -29.10 14.18 11.36
C THR A 45 -28.94 13.91 9.85
N GLU A 46 -28.68 12.65 9.48
CA GLU A 46 -28.65 12.23 8.07
C GLU A 46 -30.05 12.28 7.41
N ARG A 47 -31.14 12.05 8.15
CA ARG A 47 -32.52 12.16 7.61
C ARG A 47 -32.92 13.60 7.28
N GLU A 48 -32.50 14.58 8.09
CA GLU A 48 -32.86 15.98 7.90
C GLU A 48 -32.19 16.59 6.65
N LEU A 49 -30.93 16.21 6.37
CA LEU A 49 -30.17 16.71 5.21
C LEU A 49 -30.67 16.16 3.88
N VAL A 50 -31.24 14.94 3.87
CA VAL A 50 -31.86 14.37 2.66
C VAL A 50 -33.13 15.15 2.29
N SER A 51 -33.89 15.65 3.26
CA SER A 51 -35.11 16.44 3.00
C SER A 51 -34.83 17.80 2.35
N ILE A 52 -33.76 18.49 2.79
CA ILE A 52 -33.34 19.80 2.26
C ILE A 52 -32.79 19.67 0.83
N TRP A 53 -32.25 18.50 0.48
CA TRP A 53 -31.65 18.24 -0.83
C TRP A 53 -32.69 17.97 -1.92
N ILE A 54 -33.87 17.49 -1.55
CA ILE A 54 -34.99 17.19 -2.46
C ILE A 54 -35.68 18.48 -2.94
N GLU A 55 -35.70 19.55 -2.15
CA GLU A 55 -36.33 20.82 -2.56
C GLU A 55 -35.51 21.59 -3.62
N ALA A 56 -34.18 21.41 -3.62
CA ALA A 56 -33.28 22.05 -4.60
C ALA A 56 -33.32 21.39 -5.99
N PHE A 57 -33.94 20.21 -6.10
CA PHE A 57 -34.00 19.35 -7.29
C PHE A 57 -34.96 19.87 -8.40
N ILE A 58 -35.82 20.86 -8.12
CA ILE A 58 -37.05 21.07 -8.89
C ILE A 58 -36.94 22.03 -10.10
N GLN A 59 -35.84 22.77 -10.33
CA GLN A 59 -35.99 24.08 -10.99
C GLN A 59 -35.76 24.31 -12.52
N ASP A 60 -35.16 23.47 -13.39
CA ASP A 60 -35.02 23.89 -14.83
C ASP A 60 -34.87 22.77 -15.89
N ARG A 61 -35.67 22.84 -16.99
CA ARG A 61 -35.83 21.75 -18.00
C ARG A 61 -35.85 22.14 -19.50
N GLU A 62 -35.69 23.40 -19.92
CA GLU A 62 -36.01 23.76 -21.33
C GLU A 62 -34.92 23.53 -22.41
N GLU A 63 -33.69 23.13 -22.10
CA GLU A 63 -32.56 23.35 -23.05
C GLU A 63 -31.93 22.13 -23.78
N LEU A 64 -32.39 20.88 -23.61
CA LEU A 64 -31.55 19.71 -23.97
C LEU A 64 -32.08 18.72 -25.02
N GLU A 65 -33.03 19.08 -25.88
CA GLU A 65 -33.43 18.22 -27.01
C GLU A 65 -32.41 18.16 -28.19
N THR A 66 -31.20 18.72 -28.05
CA THR A 66 -30.34 19.03 -29.22
C THR A 66 -29.05 18.22 -29.42
N VAL A 67 -28.60 17.33 -28.52
CA VAL A 67 -27.17 16.90 -28.53
C VAL A 67 -26.89 15.38 -28.49
N GLY A 68 -27.65 14.54 -29.19
CA GLY A 68 -27.41 13.09 -29.44
C GLY A 68 -26.12 12.42 -28.90
N ILE A 69 -26.15 11.94 -27.65
CA ILE A 69 -25.11 11.08 -27.01
C ILE A 69 -25.61 9.62 -26.95
N ASP A 70 -24.73 8.65 -27.22
CA ASP A 70 -25.03 7.20 -27.22
C ASP A 70 -25.27 6.61 -25.81
N ASN A 71 -26.23 5.68 -25.73
CA ASN A 71 -27.00 5.30 -24.54
C ASN A 71 -26.35 4.31 -23.53
N THR A 72 -25.08 3.93 -23.66
CA THR A 72 -24.49 2.88 -22.80
C THR A 72 -24.29 3.30 -21.34
N GLY A 73 -24.26 4.60 -21.03
CA GLY A 73 -24.11 5.13 -19.67
C GLY A 73 -25.38 5.06 -18.79
N LEU A 74 -26.54 4.67 -19.35
CA LEU A 74 -27.83 4.70 -18.65
C LEU A 74 -28.25 3.36 -18.01
N ILE A 75 -27.52 2.27 -18.26
CA ILE A 75 -27.95 0.92 -17.84
C ILE A 75 -27.90 0.74 -16.30
N TYR A 76 -26.85 1.20 -15.62
CA TYR A 76 -26.72 1.00 -14.18
C TYR A 76 -27.80 1.69 -13.34
N PRO A 77 -28.14 2.98 -13.56
CA PRO A 77 -29.27 3.62 -12.88
C PRO A 77 -30.60 2.88 -13.12
N LEU A 78 -30.80 2.35 -14.33
CA LEU A 78 -32.01 1.57 -14.66
C LEU A 78 -32.03 0.21 -13.95
N ILE A 79 -30.88 -0.44 -13.76
CA ILE A 79 -30.77 -1.66 -12.94
C ILE A 79 -31.17 -1.36 -11.49
N PHE A 80 -30.62 -0.31 -10.87
CA PHE A 80 -30.98 0.06 -9.49
C PHE A 80 -32.46 0.42 -9.34
N LYS A 81 -33.01 1.17 -10.30
CA LYS A 81 -34.45 1.46 -10.35
C LYS A 81 -35.27 0.18 -10.47
N SER A 82 -34.83 -0.77 -11.28
CA SER A 82 -35.50 -2.06 -11.45
C SER A 82 -35.45 -2.91 -10.17
N ILE A 83 -34.33 -2.90 -9.44
CA ILE A 83 -34.21 -3.56 -8.12
C ILE A 83 -35.17 -2.91 -7.12
N ALA A 84 -35.20 -1.58 -7.04
CA ALA A 84 -36.07 -0.86 -6.12
C ALA A 84 -37.56 -1.16 -6.39
N LEU A 85 -37.99 -1.09 -7.66
CA LEU A 85 -39.36 -1.41 -8.06
C LEU A 85 -39.70 -2.90 -7.86
N SER A 86 -38.72 -3.79 -8.02
CA SER A 86 -38.89 -5.23 -7.84
C SER A 86 -38.67 -5.69 -6.40
N SER A 87 -38.31 -4.79 -5.48
CA SER A 87 -37.87 -5.11 -4.12
C SER A 87 -38.84 -6.00 -3.33
N PRO A 88 -40.19 -5.84 -3.39
CA PRO A 88 -41.10 -6.71 -2.65
C PRO A 88 -41.08 -8.15 -3.15
N TYR A 89 -40.76 -8.37 -4.43
CA TYR A 89 -40.67 -9.70 -5.04
C TYR A 89 -39.29 -10.32 -4.82
N ILE A 90 -38.23 -9.51 -4.93
CA ILE A 90 -36.85 -9.94 -4.67
C ILE A 90 -36.70 -10.37 -3.20
N LEU A 91 -37.28 -9.64 -2.24
CA LEU A 91 -37.21 -10.05 -0.83
C LEU A 91 -37.92 -11.36 -0.55
N GLN A 92 -39.06 -11.63 -1.22
CA GLN A 92 -39.73 -12.92 -1.13
C GLN A 92 -38.91 -14.07 -1.74
N ILE A 93 -38.11 -13.77 -2.77
CA ILE A 93 -37.15 -14.73 -3.34
C ILE A 93 -36.00 -14.98 -2.37
N LEU A 94 -35.43 -13.91 -1.78
CA LEU A 94 -34.31 -14.01 -0.84
C LEU A 94 -34.73 -14.63 0.51
N SER A 95 -36.02 -14.65 0.83
CA SER A 95 -36.57 -15.27 2.04
C SER A 95 -37.07 -16.71 1.84
N MET A 96 -36.77 -17.35 0.70
CA MET A 96 -37.10 -18.77 0.50
C MET A 96 -36.28 -19.67 1.44
N ASP A 97 -36.78 -20.86 1.76
CA ASP A 97 -36.00 -21.84 2.52
C ASP A 97 -34.72 -22.23 1.74
N ASP A 98 -33.64 -22.53 2.46
CA ASP A 98 -32.31 -22.81 1.89
C ASP A 98 -32.33 -23.87 0.77
N SER A 99 -33.19 -24.90 0.89
CA SER A 99 -33.33 -25.94 -0.14
C SER A 99 -33.91 -25.40 -1.45
N TYR A 100 -34.84 -24.46 -1.39
CA TYR A 100 -35.38 -23.81 -2.58
C TYR A 100 -34.41 -22.78 -3.14
N LEU A 101 -33.63 -22.09 -2.30
CA LEU A 101 -32.61 -21.15 -2.76
C LEU A 101 -31.52 -21.84 -3.58
N SER A 102 -31.07 -23.04 -3.17
CA SER A 102 -30.10 -23.82 -3.94
C SER A 102 -30.66 -24.26 -5.29
N ASP A 103 -31.90 -24.76 -5.33
CA ASP A 103 -32.57 -25.19 -6.57
C ASP A 103 -32.83 -24.01 -7.51
N PHE A 104 -33.18 -22.86 -6.93
CA PHE A 104 -33.42 -21.62 -7.65
C PHE A 104 -32.12 -21.04 -8.25
N LYS A 105 -31.03 -21.03 -7.49
CA LYS A 105 -29.71 -20.63 -7.99
C LYS A 105 -29.24 -21.56 -9.11
N TYR A 106 -29.35 -22.87 -8.91
CA TYR A 106 -29.02 -23.85 -9.93
C TYR A 106 -29.84 -23.66 -11.21
N PHE A 107 -31.13 -23.34 -11.09
CA PHE A 107 -31.97 -23.02 -12.24
C PHE A 107 -31.48 -21.78 -13.00
N LEU A 108 -31.15 -20.70 -12.30
CA LEU A 108 -30.62 -19.48 -12.93
C LEU A 108 -29.27 -19.71 -13.63
N GLU A 109 -28.43 -20.60 -13.12
CA GLU A 109 -27.10 -20.90 -13.67
C GLU A 109 -27.13 -21.90 -14.85
N THR A 110 -28.10 -22.82 -14.88
CA THR A 110 -28.07 -23.97 -15.81
C THR A 110 -28.87 -23.73 -17.09
N TYR A 111 -29.84 -22.82 -17.08
CA TYR A 111 -30.75 -22.65 -18.20
C TYR A 111 -30.27 -21.58 -19.19
N ASP A 112 -30.44 -21.89 -20.48
CA ASP A 112 -30.22 -20.92 -21.56
C ASP A 112 -31.04 -19.66 -21.29
N LYS A 113 -30.32 -18.53 -21.19
CA LYS A 113 -30.88 -17.23 -20.82
C LYS A 113 -31.99 -16.78 -21.80
N GLN A 114 -31.96 -17.29 -23.04
CA GLN A 114 -32.96 -17.02 -24.07
C GLN A 114 -34.30 -17.74 -23.84
N GLU A 115 -34.30 -18.94 -23.25
CA GLU A 115 -35.50 -19.77 -23.07
C GLU A 115 -36.16 -19.58 -21.68
N MET A 116 -35.66 -18.63 -20.89
CA MET A 116 -36.03 -18.50 -19.48
C MET A 116 -37.53 -18.19 -19.26
N PRO A 117 -38.17 -17.28 -20.00
CA PRO A 117 -39.62 -17.00 -19.83
C PRO A 117 -40.51 -18.24 -19.98
N GLU A 118 -40.17 -19.13 -20.92
CA GLU A 118 -40.95 -20.35 -21.16
C GLU A 118 -40.73 -21.40 -20.05
N LYS A 119 -39.53 -21.41 -19.47
CA LYS A 119 -39.11 -22.41 -18.48
C LYS A 119 -39.42 -22.01 -17.03
N ILE A 120 -39.71 -20.73 -16.75
CA ILE A 120 -40.16 -20.28 -15.42
C ILE A 120 -41.41 -21.04 -14.96
N ASN A 121 -42.26 -21.50 -15.88
CA ASN A 121 -43.44 -22.32 -15.56
C ASN A 121 -43.12 -23.71 -14.97
N LYS A 122 -41.86 -24.15 -15.01
CA LYS A 122 -41.41 -25.40 -14.35
C LYS A 122 -41.18 -25.22 -12.85
N PHE A 123 -41.11 -23.99 -12.35
CA PHE A 123 -41.03 -23.71 -10.92
C PHE A 123 -42.41 -23.87 -10.26
N PRO A 124 -42.45 -24.22 -8.95
CA PRO A 124 -43.67 -24.13 -8.18
C PRO A 124 -44.38 -22.79 -8.41
N GLU A 125 -45.70 -22.82 -8.60
CA GLU A 125 -46.51 -21.66 -9.02
C GLU A 125 -46.29 -20.41 -8.15
N LYS A 126 -45.98 -20.62 -6.86
CA LYS A 126 -45.64 -19.56 -5.90
C LYS A 126 -44.41 -18.76 -6.31
N TYR A 127 -43.37 -19.41 -6.84
CA TYR A 127 -42.08 -18.80 -7.15
C TYR A 127 -41.98 -18.34 -8.61
N SER A 128 -42.65 -19.04 -9.53
CA SER A 128 -42.74 -18.63 -10.92
C SER A 128 -43.42 -17.26 -11.06
N LYS A 129 -44.48 -17.00 -10.27
CA LYS A 129 -45.15 -15.69 -10.21
C LYS A 129 -44.22 -14.56 -9.75
N LEU A 130 -43.37 -14.80 -8.76
CA LEU A 130 -42.42 -13.79 -8.27
C LEU A 130 -41.36 -13.47 -9.33
N LEU A 131 -40.80 -14.50 -9.97
CA LEU A 131 -39.85 -14.33 -11.06
C LEU A 131 -40.45 -13.56 -12.23
N ILE A 132 -41.64 -13.94 -12.71
CA ILE A 132 -42.32 -13.23 -13.80
C ILE A 132 -42.46 -11.74 -13.46
N ARG A 133 -42.83 -11.40 -12.22
CA ARG A 133 -42.92 -9.99 -11.80
C ARG A 133 -41.58 -9.26 -11.82
N VAL A 134 -40.49 -9.89 -11.36
CA VAL A 134 -39.14 -9.28 -11.44
C VAL A 134 -38.75 -9.05 -12.90
N PHE A 135 -38.93 -10.05 -13.76
CA PHE A 135 -38.62 -9.95 -15.19
C PHE A 135 -39.46 -8.88 -15.89
N ASP A 136 -40.77 -8.83 -15.62
CA ASP A 136 -41.67 -7.81 -16.19
C ASP A 136 -41.24 -6.39 -15.81
N ILE A 137 -40.88 -6.17 -14.54
CA ILE A 137 -40.43 -4.86 -14.05
C ILE A 137 -39.11 -4.48 -14.71
N PHE A 138 -38.10 -5.34 -14.67
CA PHE A 138 -36.82 -5.07 -15.32
C PHE A 138 -36.97 -4.85 -16.82
N SER A 139 -37.73 -5.68 -17.53
CA SER A 139 -38.00 -5.52 -18.96
C SER A 139 -38.69 -4.19 -19.25
N SER A 140 -39.67 -3.78 -18.43
CA SER A 140 -40.35 -2.49 -18.61
C SER A 140 -39.41 -1.29 -18.40
N VAL A 141 -38.49 -1.37 -17.44
CA VAL A 141 -37.54 -0.30 -17.13
C VAL A 141 -36.38 -0.27 -18.13
N LEU A 142 -35.81 -1.42 -18.51
CA LEU A 142 -34.67 -1.51 -19.43
C LEU A 142 -35.05 -1.29 -20.90
N LYS A 143 -36.32 -1.52 -21.28
CA LYS A 143 -36.83 -1.10 -22.60
C LYS A 143 -36.66 0.41 -22.85
N THR A 144 -36.58 1.22 -21.79
CA THR A 144 -36.31 2.67 -21.93
C THR A 144 -34.89 2.98 -22.42
N SER A 145 -33.94 2.06 -22.29
CA SER A 145 -32.55 2.21 -22.76
C SER A 145 -32.24 1.52 -24.08
N ARG A 146 -33.25 1.08 -24.85
CA ARG A 146 -33.09 0.29 -26.10
C ARG A 146 -32.39 -1.06 -25.92
N VAL A 147 -32.36 -1.58 -24.71
CA VAL A 147 -31.85 -2.93 -24.41
C VAL A 147 -32.84 -3.94 -25.00
N THR A 148 -32.33 -4.94 -25.72
CA THR A 148 -33.16 -6.01 -26.28
C THR A 148 -33.78 -6.86 -25.17
N GLU A 149 -34.86 -7.58 -25.46
CA GLU A 149 -35.50 -8.44 -24.47
C GLU A 149 -34.55 -9.55 -23.97
N GLU A 150 -33.70 -10.05 -24.86
CA GLU A 150 -32.65 -11.02 -24.55
C GLU A 150 -31.61 -10.46 -23.57
N GLU A 151 -31.04 -9.29 -23.87
CA GLU A 151 -30.09 -8.61 -22.97
C GLU A 151 -30.73 -8.25 -21.62
N SER A 152 -32.00 -7.84 -21.62
CA SER A 152 -32.76 -7.58 -20.40
C SER A 152 -32.87 -8.84 -19.54
N ASN A 153 -33.19 -9.99 -20.14
CA ASN A 153 -33.28 -11.26 -19.42
C ASN A 153 -31.92 -11.66 -18.84
N GLU A 154 -30.84 -11.49 -19.60
CA GLU A 154 -29.49 -11.75 -19.10
C GLU A 154 -29.11 -10.85 -17.92
N ILE A 155 -29.42 -9.55 -17.99
CA ILE A 155 -29.18 -8.60 -16.90
C ILE A 155 -29.94 -9.03 -15.64
N VAL A 156 -31.22 -9.38 -15.76
CA VAL A 156 -32.05 -9.85 -14.62
C VAL A 156 -31.44 -11.07 -13.97
N ILE A 157 -31.05 -12.07 -14.76
CA ILE A 157 -30.45 -13.31 -14.27
C ILE A 157 -29.16 -13.02 -13.51
N ASN A 158 -28.27 -12.23 -14.09
CA ASN A 158 -26.99 -11.89 -13.45
C ASN A 158 -27.21 -11.14 -12.12
N VAL A 159 -28.16 -10.19 -12.08
CA VAL A 159 -28.51 -9.47 -10.85
C VAL A 159 -29.05 -10.43 -9.78
N LEU A 160 -29.96 -11.34 -10.14
CA LEU A 160 -30.50 -12.31 -9.20
C LEU A 160 -29.43 -13.27 -8.67
N ILE A 161 -28.53 -13.78 -9.53
CA ILE A 161 -27.40 -14.62 -9.11
C ILE A 161 -26.50 -13.88 -8.12
N SER A 162 -26.13 -12.63 -8.42
CA SER A 162 -25.31 -11.80 -7.53
C SER A 162 -25.99 -11.55 -6.18
N LEU A 163 -27.31 -11.32 -6.17
CA LEU A 163 -28.05 -11.15 -4.92
C LEU A 163 -28.07 -12.44 -4.09
N LEU A 164 -28.21 -13.60 -4.73
CA LEU A 164 -28.25 -14.92 -4.07
C LEU A 164 -26.88 -15.34 -3.51
N GLU A 165 -25.77 -14.90 -4.10
CA GLU A 165 -24.42 -15.21 -3.61
C GLU A 165 -24.13 -14.62 -2.21
N TYR A 166 -24.82 -13.52 -1.86
CA TYR A 166 -24.59 -12.76 -0.63
C TYR A 166 -25.87 -12.53 0.20
N LEU A 167 -26.66 -13.57 0.40
CA LEU A 167 -28.04 -13.53 0.94
C LEU A 167 -28.31 -12.51 2.07
N PRO A 168 -27.58 -12.51 3.22
CA PRO A 168 -27.90 -11.61 4.33
C PRO A 168 -27.66 -10.14 3.99
N THR A 169 -26.61 -9.86 3.20
CA THR A 169 -26.24 -8.51 2.78
C THR A 169 -27.21 -8.01 1.71
N SER A 170 -27.54 -8.86 0.74
CA SER A 170 -28.48 -8.58 -0.34
C SER A 170 -29.89 -8.30 0.19
N ALA A 171 -30.36 -9.08 1.17
CA ALA A 171 -31.67 -8.86 1.78
C ALA A 171 -31.75 -7.50 2.50
N ALA A 172 -30.71 -7.13 3.26
CA ALA A 172 -30.65 -5.82 3.92
C ALA A 172 -30.63 -4.66 2.90
N PHE A 173 -29.88 -4.82 1.81
CA PHE A 173 -29.81 -3.83 0.74
C PHE A 173 -31.16 -3.64 0.03
N VAL A 174 -31.84 -4.73 -0.33
CA VAL A 174 -33.14 -4.66 -1.03
C VAL A 174 -34.25 -4.13 -0.12
N ALA A 175 -34.22 -4.46 1.18
CA ALA A 175 -35.15 -3.92 2.17
C ALA A 175 -35.01 -2.41 2.34
N GLU A 176 -33.78 -1.89 2.34
CA GLU A 176 -33.54 -0.45 2.38
C GLU A 176 -34.08 0.26 1.13
N LEU A 177 -33.90 -0.32 -0.06
CA LEU A 177 -34.48 0.21 -1.29
C LEU A 177 -36.02 0.18 -1.28
N GLN A 178 -36.63 -0.87 -0.70
CA GLN A 178 -38.08 -0.94 -0.54
C GLN A 178 -38.58 0.18 0.38
N ASN A 179 -37.94 0.36 1.54
CA ASN A 179 -38.29 1.41 2.49
C ASN A 179 -38.18 2.80 1.86
N GLN A 180 -37.16 3.05 1.04
CA GLN A 180 -37.01 4.32 0.34
C GLN A 180 -38.12 4.55 -0.70
N ASN A 181 -38.55 3.50 -1.40
CA ASN A 181 -39.61 3.58 -2.39
C ASN A 181 -41.02 3.74 -1.77
N GLU A 182 -41.28 3.08 -0.63
CA GLU A 182 -42.56 3.20 0.09
C GLU A 182 -42.75 4.56 0.77
N ASN A 183 -41.66 5.23 1.14
CA ASN A 183 -41.68 6.54 1.78
C ASN A 183 -41.59 7.71 0.79
N ALA A 184 -41.47 7.45 -0.52
CA ALA A 184 -41.47 8.49 -1.54
C ALA A 184 -42.92 8.96 -1.84
N PRO A 185 -43.23 10.27 -1.77
CA PRO A 185 -44.58 10.78 -2.05
C PRO A 185 -45.03 10.43 -3.49
N GLU A 186 -46.31 10.04 -3.65
CA GLU A 186 -46.90 9.57 -4.93
C GLU A 186 -46.69 10.54 -6.12
N SER A 187 -46.45 11.84 -5.86
CA SER A 187 -46.13 12.85 -6.87
C SER A 187 -44.73 12.70 -7.50
N GLU A 188 -43.80 11.99 -6.85
CA GLU A 188 -42.44 11.72 -7.36
C GLU A 188 -42.37 10.48 -8.27
N ILE A 189 -43.43 9.66 -8.31
CA ILE A 189 -43.45 8.38 -9.04
C ILE A 189 -43.80 8.56 -10.53
N LYS A 190 -44.35 9.72 -10.91
CA LYS A 190 -44.70 10.05 -12.31
C LYS A 190 -43.97 11.28 -12.81
N GLY A 191 -42.66 11.15 -13.02
CA GLY A 191 -41.99 11.98 -14.02
C GLY A 191 -40.61 12.46 -13.64
N HIS A 192 -39.71 12.21 -14.58
CA HIS A 192 -38.51 12.98 -14.89
C HIS A 192 -37.18 12.49 -14.30
N SER A 193 -36.19 12.64 -15.17
CA SER A 193 -34.92 11.94 -15.24
C SER A 193 -33.77 12.93 -15.08
N ILE A 194 -32.76 12.47 -14.38
CA ILE A 194 -31.58 13.16 -13.86
C ILE A 194 -30.57 13.52 -14.96
N SER A 195 -29.91 14.68 -14.83
CA SER A 195 -28.51 14.84 -15.26
C SER A 195 -27.82 16.11 -14.69
N ALA A 196 -26.96 15.91 -13.69
CA ALA A 196 -25.76 16.71 -13.40
C ALA A 196 -24.53 15.79 -13.56
N ASP A 197 -24.33 15.33 -14.80
CA ASP A 197 -24.01 13.93 -15.09
C ASP A 197 -22.55 13.63 -15.48
N GLN A 198 -21.59 14.48 -15.09
CA GLN A 198 -20.16 14.23 -15.37
C GLN A 198 -19.25 14.35 -14.14
N THR A 199 -19.57 15.25 -13.20
CA THR A 199 -18.87 15.34 -11.91
C THR A 199 -19.30 14.23 -10.96
N LEU A 200 -20.58 13.84 -11.01
CA LEU A 200 -21.15 12.75 -10.22
C LEU A 200 -20.70 11.36 -10.71
N LYS A 201 -20.48 11.18 -12.03
CA LYS A 201 -20.00 9.89 -12.58
C LYS A 201 -18.58 9.54 -12.12
N ILE A 202 -17.69 10.52 -12.08
CA ILE A 202 -16.32 10.33 -11.57
C ILE A 202 -16.35 10.08 -10.04
N PHE A 203 -17.24 10.77 -9.31
CA PHE A 203 -17.40 10.60 -7.86
C PHE A 203 -18.00 9.23 -7.47
N ILE A 204 -18.96 8.73 -8.24
CA ILE A 204 -19.56 7.39 -8.04
C ILE A 204 -18.56 6.31 -8.40
N ILE A 205 -17.83 6.43 -9.52
CA ILE A 205 -16.80 5.45 -9.92
C ILE A 205 -15.67 5.40 -8.88
N ILE A 206 -15.20 6.54 -8.39
CA ILE A 206 -14.14 6.59 -7.36
C ILE A 206 -14.63 6.03 -6.01
N ASN A 207 -15.84 6.38 -5.57
CA ASN A 207 -16.39 5.82 -4.32
C ASN A 207 -16.69 4.33 -4.45
N GLN A 208 -17.17 3.87 -5.60
CA GLN A 208 -17.42 2.46 -5.87
C GLN A 208 -16.10 1.66 -5.88
N ILE A 209 -15.07 2.15 -6.57
CA ILE A 209 -13.72 1.55 -6.55
C ILE A 209 -13.15 1.52 -5.12
N MET A 210 -13.36 2.59 -4.32
CA MET A 210 -12.91 2.59 -2.92
C MET A 210 -13.72 1.64 -2.03
N ILE A 211 -15.04 1.55 -2.20
CA ILE A 211 -15.91 0.65 -1.44
C ILE A 211 -15.58 -0.80 -1.80
N GLU A 212 -15.37 -1.12 -3.08
CA GLU A 212 -14.97 -2.44 -3.55
C GLU A 212 -13.56 -2.80 -3.09
N ALA A 213 -12.61 -1.85 -3.09
CA ALA A 213 -11.29 -2.06 -2.52
C ALA A 213 -11.35 -2.33 -1.00
N ILE A 214 -12.17 -1.57 -0.26
CA ILE A 214 -12.38 -1.78 1.19
C ILE A 214 -13.05 -3.13 1.45
N PHE A 215 -14.04 -3.51 0.64
CA PHE A 215 -14.75 -4.79 0.75
C PHE A 215 -13.83 -5.96 0.39
N PHE A 216 -13.02 -5.85 -0.66
CA PHE A 216 -12.02 -6.82 -1.06
C PHE A 216 -10.94 -7.00 0.02
N ILE A 217 -10.47 -5.91 0.65
CA ILE A 217 -9.55 -5.94 1.79
C ILE A 217 -10.21 -6.68 2.96
N LYS A 218 -11.44 -6.31 3.34
CA LYS A 218 -12.17 -6.96 4.45
C LYS A 218 -12.37 -8.46 4.20
N THR A 219 -12.68 -8.84 2.97
CA THR A 219 -12.91 -10.23 2.56
C THR A 219 -11.61 -11.04 2.50
N SER A 220 -10.53 -10.48 1.95
CA SER A 220 -9.20 -11.10 1.92
C SER A 220 -8.66 -11.33 3.35
N PHE A 221 -8.90 -10.39 4.27
CA PHE A 221 -8.55 -10.54 5.69
C PHE A 221 -9.39 -11.61 6.38
N LYS A 222 -10.70 -11.69 6.09
CA LYS A 222 -11.61 -12.73 6.63
C LYS A 222 -11.21 -14.13 6.14
N SER A 223 -10.89 -14.29 4.86
CA SER A 223 -10.41 -15.55 4.27
C SER A 223 -9.06 -15.98 4.85
N THR A 224 -8.12 -15.03 5.04
CA THR A 224 -6.84 -15.30 5.71
C THR A 224 -7.06 -15.75 7.17
N PHE A 225 -8.00 -15.12 7.89
CA PHE A 225 -8.35 -15.51 9.26
C PHE A 225 -8.99 -16.91 9.33
N GLN A 226 -9.83 -17.27 8.35
CA GLN A 226 -10.43 -18.61 8.24
C GLN A 226 -9.37 -19.68 7.96
N ILE A 227 -8.40 -19.41 7.07
CA ILE A 227 -7.27 -20.30 6.77
C ILE A 227 -6.34 -20.45 8.00
N LEU A 228 -6.12 -19.37 8.76
CA LEU A 228 -5.33 -19.44 10.00
C LEU A 228 -6.03 -20.22 11.12
N ASN A 229 -7.37 -20.24 11.12
CA ASN A 229 -8.17 -20.98 12.10
C ASN A 229 -8.03 -22.50 11.99
N SER A 230 -7.50 -23.04 10.89
CA SER A 230 -7.25 -24.46 10.68
C SER A 230 -5.86 -24.95 11.14
N THR A 231 -5.08 -24.11 11.86
CA THR A 231 -3.72 -24.44 12.33
C THR A 231 -3.62 -24.60 13.86
N ASN A 232 -2.48 -25.12 14.34
CA ASN A 232 -2.24 -25.60 15.71
C ASN A 232 -2.65 -24.59 16.82
N PHE A 233 -3.31 -25.10 17.88
CA PHE A 233 -4.01 -24.36 18.94
C PHE A 233 -3.17 -23.31 19.70
N ILE A 234 -1.88 -23.59 19.91
CA ILE A 234 -0.98 -22.67 20.66
C ILE A 234 -0.56 -21.47 19.79
N PHE A 235 -0.37 -21.69 18.49
CA PHE A 235 -0.09 -20.61 17.52
C PHE A 235 -1.34 -19.72 17.36
N ARG A 236 -2.53 -20.33 17.36
CA ARG A 236 -3.84 -19.65 17.27
C ARG A 236 -4.04 -18.55 18.31
N GLN A 237 -3.74 -18.80 19.59
CA GLN A 237 -4.01 -17.82 20.66
C GLN A 237 -3.10 -16.60 20.61
N LYS A 238 -1.79 -16.80 20.37
CA LYS A 238 -0.83 -15.69 20.29
C LYS A 238 -1.00 -14.88 19.02
N PHE A 239 -1.25 -15.55 17.89
CA PHE A 239 -1.45 -14.90 16.60
C PHE A 239 -2.79 -14.15 16.53
N LYS A 240 -3.87 -14.67 17.13
CA LYS A 240 -5.18 -14.00 17.20
C LYS A 240 -5.10 -12.63 17.89
N LYS A 241 -4.29 -12.49 18.95
CA LYS A 241 -4.12 -11.22 19.67
C LYS A 241 -3.35 -10.19 18.84
N VAL A 242 -2.28 -10.60 18.15
CA VAL A 242 -1.52 -9.74 17.23
C VAL A 242 -2.37 -9.35 16.01
N PHE A 243 -3.11 -10.30 15.46
CA PHE A 243 -4.00 -10.09 14.31
C PHE A 243 -5.14 -9.13 14.63
N LEU A 244 -5.77 -9.23 15.81
CA LEU A 244 -6.78 -8.27 16.27
C LEU A 244 -6.23 -6.85 16.38
N ILE A 245 -5.02 -6.69 16.94
CA ILE A 245 -4.35 -5.39 17.05
C ILE A 245 -4.05 -4.82 15.65
N LEU A 246 -3.52 -5.63 14.73
CA LEU A 246 -3.22 -5.20 13.36
C LEU A 246 -4.49 -4.82 12.58
N ASN A 247 -5.57 -5.60 12.71
CA ASN A 247 -6.86 -5.30 12.08
C ASN A 247 -7.46 -4.00 12.63
N GLN A 248 -7.33 -3.76 13.94
CA GLN A 248 -7.80 -2.54 14.59
C GLN A 248 -6.98 -1.31 14.12
N ILE A 249 -5.66 -1.42 14.04
CA ILE A 249 -4.78 -0.36 13.50
C ILE A 249 -5.13 -0.05 12.04
N MET A 250 -5.34 -1.07 11.22
CA MET A 250 -5.72 -0.89 9.81
C MET A 250 -7.11 -0.26 9.66
N THR A 251 -8.09 -0.69 10.45
CA THR A 251 -9.45 -0.12 10.43
C THR A 251 -9.42 1.35 10.83
N GLN A 252 -8.62 1.71 11.84
CA GLN A 252 -8.43 3.09 12.28
C GLN A 252 -7.71 3.94 11.21
N ALA A 253 -6.71 3.38 10.53
CA ALA A 253 -6.04 4.06 9.42
C ALA A 253 -6.99 4.31 8.24
N ILE A 254 -7.83 3.33 7.88
CA ILE A 254 -8.86 3.48 6.84
C ILE A 254 -9.90 4.53 7.24
N LEU A 255 -10.36 4.52 8.49
CA LEU A 255 -11.32 5.50 9.01
C LEU A 255 -10.73 6.91 9.04
N PHE A 256 -9.46 7.04 9.44
CA PHE A 256 -8.73 8.30 9.41
C PHE A 256 -8.59 8.84 7.99
N ILE A 257 -8.23 7.99 7.01
CA ILE A 257 -8.14 8.36 5.60
C ILE A 257 -9.52 8.78 5.07
N LYS A 258 -10.59 8.01 5.36
CA LYS A 258 -11.97 8.34 4.96
C LYS A 258 -12.42 9.68 5.53
N THR A 259 -12.12 9.95 6.81
CA THR A 259 -12.52 11.18 7.50
C THR A 259 -11.71 12.39 7.02
N SER A 260 -10.41 12.21 6.80
CA SER A 260 -9.51 13.23 6.26
C SER A 260 -9.85 13.59 4.81
N LEU A 261 -10.22 12.60 4.00
CA LEU A 261 -10.70 12.84 2.63
C LEU A 261 -12.06 13.54 2.66
N LYS A 262 -13.01 13.09 3.51
CA LYS A 262 -14.33 13.72 3.65
C LYS A 262 -14.23 15.20 4.05
N SER A 263 -13.39 15.53 5.04
CA SER A 263 -13.18 16.91 5.48
C SER A 263 -12.47 17.76 4.42
N THR A 264 -11.52 17.17 3.69
CA THR A 264 -10.83 17.86 2.58
C THR A 264 -11.80 18.15 1.43
N PHE A 265 -12.69 17.22 1.07
CA PHE A 265 -13.64 17.40 -0.03
C PHE A 265 -14.86 18.27 0.31
N GLN A 266 -15.32 18.31 1.57
CA GLN A 266 -16.38 19.23 1.99
C GLN A 266 -15.96 20.72 1.96
N ILE A 267 -14.65 20.99 1.98
CA ILE A 267 -14.09 22.36 1.91
C ILE A 267 -13.82 22.78 0.44
N LEU A 268 -13.79 21.83 -0.50
CA LEU A 268 -13.37 22.04 -1.88
C LEU A 268 -14.57 22.15 -2.84
N ASP A 269 -15.15 23.35 -2.94
CA ASP A 269 -15.94 23.74 -4.12
C ASP A 269 -15.01 23.85 -5.34
N LEU A 270 -15.03 22.81 -6.18
CA LEU A 270 -14.12 22.67 -7.33
C LEU A 270 -14.28 23.77 -8.38
N THR A 271 -15.43 24.47 -8.43
CA THR A 271 -15.64 25.57 -9.39
C THR A 271 -14.87 26.84 -9.02
N ASN A 272 -14.55 27.01 -7.73
CA ASN A 272 -13.74 28.13 -7.22
C ASN A 272 -12.23 27.80 -7.16
N LEU A 273 -11.83 26.58 -7.53
CA LEU A 273 -10.44 26.12 -7.41
C LEU A 273 -9.49 26.80 -8.41
N PHE A 274 -9.94 27.05 -9.64
CA PHE A 274 -9.07 27.57 -10.70
C PHE A 274 -8.54 28.99 -10.44
N PRO A 275 -9.37 29.96 -9.99
CA PRO A 275 -8.89 31.27 -9.57
C PRO A 275 -7.96 31.20 -8.34
N ILE A 276 -8.30 30.37 -7.35
CA ILE A 276 -7.52 30.20 -6.12
C ILE A 276 -6.15 29.56 -6.42
N LEU A 277 -6.10 28.55 -7.29
CA LEU A 277 -4.85 27.93 -7.77
C LEU A 277 -3.96 28.91 -8.54
N LYS A 278 -4.55 29.90 -9.21
CA LYS A 278 -3.80 30.96 -9.89
C LYS A 278 -3.09 31.89 -8.88
N THR A 279 -3.78 32.32 -7.82
CA THR A 279 -3.19 33.11 -6.72
C THR A 279 -2.21 32.31 -5.85
N LEU A 280 -2.46 31.02 -5.62
CA LEU A 280 -1.55 30.15 -4.86
C LEU A 280 -0.29 29.75 -5.64
N SER A 281 -0.25 30.01 -6.96
CA SER A 281 0.92 29.74 -7.80
C SER A 281 2.09 30.70 -7.58
N GLU A 282 1.98 31.69 -6.69
CA GLU A 282 3.04 32.65 -6.38
C GLU A 282 3.83 32.31 -5.10
N TRP A 283 3.37 31.35 -4.30
CA TRP A 283 3.96 31.02 -2.99
C TRP A 283 5.00 29.89 -3.07
N GLU A 284 6.19 30.06 -2.49
CA GLU A 284 7.21 29.01 -2.38
C GLU A 284 6.85 28.05 -1.24
N GLY A 285 6.12 26.99 -1.58
CA GLY A 285 5.67 25.97 -0.63
C GLY A 285 6.58 24.75 -0.50
N CYS A 286 6.23 23.90 0.46
CA CYS A 286 6.78 22.60 0.85
C CYS A 286 7.32 21.77 -0.33
N GLN A 287 8.63 21.67 -0.46
CA GLN A 287 9.26 20.86 -1.52
C GLN A 287 9.29 19.36 -1.21
N VAL A 288 8.60 18.91 -0.15
CA VAL A 288 8.62 17.51 0.27
C VAL A 288 7.93 16.65 -0.79
N LEU A 289 8.70 15.74 -1.37
CA LEU A 289 8.21 14.72 -2.30
C LEU A 289 7.67 13.52 -1.51
N PRO A 290 6.90 12.60 -2.13
CA PRO A 290 6.34 11.46 -1.43
C PRO A 290 7.44 10.66 -0.69
N PRO A 291 7.21 10.26 0.57
CA PRO A 291 8.13 9.48 1.37
C PRO A 291 8.08 8.04 0.88
N TRP A 292 8.67 7.79 -0.28
CA TRP A 292 8.61 6.51 -0.99
C TRP A 292 8.98 5.31 -0.11
N LEU A 293 9.90 5.51 0.85
CA LEU A 293 10.27 4.46 1.80
C LEU A 293 9.15 4.12 2.79
N TRP A 294 8.38 5.11 3.26
CA TRP A 294 7.20 4.87 4.11
C TRP A 294 6.06 4.22 3.33
N LEU A 295 5.89 4.59 2.06
CA LEU A 295 4.92 3.93 1.18
C LEU A 295 5.30 2.47 0.93
N TRP A 296 6.56 2.21 0.63
CA TRP A 296 7.10 0.85 0.54
C TRP A 296 6.85 0.06 1.82
N PHE A 297 7.12 0.66 2.98
CA PHE A 297 6.89 0.05 4.28
C PHE A 297 5.42 -0.37 4.46
N ALA A 298 4.48 0.51 4.11
CA ALA A 298 3.05 0.22 4.17
C ALA A 298 2.65 -0.93 3.23
N PHE A 299 3.12 -0.93 1.98
CA PHE A 299 2.87 -2.02 1.04
C PHE A 299 3.50 -3.34 1.48
N TYR A 300 4.69 -3.29 2.05
CA TYR A 300 5.34 -4.47 2.59
C TYR A 300 4.49 -5.07 3.71
N LEU A 301 4.04 -4.26 4.67
CA LEU A 301 3.14 -4.72 5.74
C LEU A 301 1.85 -5.32 5.20
N TYR A 302 1.24 -4.67 4.19
CA TYR A 302 0.06 -5.18 3.50
C TYR A 302 0.31 -6.53 2.82
N SER A 303 1.52 -6.76 2.31
CA SER A 303 1.89 -8.01 1.63
C SER A 303 2.18 -9.19 2.57
N ILE A 304 2.36 -8.96 3.88
CA ILE A 304 2.74 -10.00 4.85
C ILE A 304 1.81 -11.24 4.81
N PRO A 305 0.47 -11.12 4.79
CA PRO A 305 -0.40 -12.30 4.74
C PRO A 305 -0.15 -13.19 3.51
N SER A 306 0.04 -12.57 2.34
CA SER A 306 0.37 -13.27 1.10
C SER A 306 1.74 -13.94 1.18
N LEU A 307 2.75 -13.25 1.74
CA LEU A 307 4.08 -13.81 1.99
C LEU A 307 4.02 -15.02 2.93
N LEU A 308 3.26 -14.94 4.03
CA LEU A 308 3.07 -16.05 4.96
C LEU A 308 2.39 -17.24 4.28
N GLY A 309 1.35 -17.01 3.46
CA GLY A 309 0.71 -18.07 2.68
C GLY A 309 1.66 -18.74 1.68
N ARG A 310 2.53 -17.94 1.03
CA ARG A 310 3.60 -18.45 0.16
C ARG A 310 4.60 -19.29 0.95
N PHE A 311 5.07 -18.81 2.10
CA PHE A 311 5.98 -19.56 2.95
C PHE A 311 5.37 -20.84 3.46
N GLN A 312 4.09 -20.84 3.85
CA GLN A 312 3.39 -22.04 4.27
C GLN A 312 3.35 -23.08 3.15
N ARG A 313 3.07 -22.68 1.90
CA ARG A 313 3.11 -23.58 0.73
C ARG A 313 4.52 -24.10 0.45
N ASN A 314 5.53 -23.24 0.51
CA ASN A 314 6.92 -23.65 0.32
C ASN A 314 7.34 -24.64 1.42
N TYR A 315 6.95 -24.39 2.67
CA TYR A 315 7.22 -25.29 3.79
C TYR A 315 6.44 -26.60 3.76
N SER A 316 5.17 -26.59 3.34
CA SER A 316 4.44 -27.83 3.16
C SER A 316 5.14 -28.69 2.11
N ASN A 317 5.59 -28.09 1.01
CA ASN A 317 6.33 -28.80 -0.04
C ASN A 317 7.70 -29.30 0.45
N LEU A 318 8.35 -28.55 1.35
CA LEU A 318 9.60 -28.97 2.01
C LEU A 318 9.43 -30.23 2.86
N PHE A 319 8.37 -30.31 3.65
CA PHE A 319 8.15 -31.41 4.60
C PHE A 319 7.29 -32.55 4.04
N SER A 320 6.56 -32.32 2.96
CA SER A 320 5.75 -33.33 2.28
C SER A 320 6.54 -34.15 1.27
N LEU A 321 7.86 -34.32 1.47
CA LEU A 321 8.78 -35.13 0.64
C LEU A 321 8.33 -36.60 0.59
N THR A 322 7.25 -36.85 -0.14
CA THR A 322 6.75 -38.12 -0.66
C THR A 322 7.07 -38.22 -2.15
N TYR A 323 8.05 -37.44 -2.62
CA TYR A 323 8.55 -37.58 -3.98
C TYR A 323 9.24 -38.94 -4.11
N PRO A 324 8.88 -39.75 -5.12
CA PRO A 324 9.48 -41.06 -5.31
C PRO A 324 10.99 -40.88 -5.45
N VAL A 325 11.71 -41.52 -4.52
CA VAL A 325 13.17 -41.49 -4.42
C VAL A 325 13.73 -42.28 -5.60
N ASN A 326 13.77 -41.66 -6.77
CA ASN A 326 14.71 -42.07 -7.79
C ASN A 326 16.09 -41.58 -7.32
N SER A 327 16.94 -42.54 -6.98
CA SER A 327 18.18 -42.38 -6.20
C SER A 327 19.21 -41.41 -6.79
N ASN A 328 19.08 -41.00 -8.05
CA ASN A 328 20.00 -40.08 -8.70
C ASN A 328 19.52 -38.62 -8.74
N THR A 329 18.24 -38.34 -8.51
CA THR A 329 17.66 -36.97 -8.55
C THR A 329 17.51 -36.32 -7.18
N THR A 330 17.61 -37.09 -6.10
CA THR A 330 17.35 -36.65 -4.71
C THR A 330 18.24 -35.51 -4.24
N ASN A 331 19.52 -35.47 -4.63
CA ASN A 331 20.44 -34.42 -4.17
C ASN A 331 20.17 -33.06 -4.83
N PHE A 332 19.66 -33.06 -6.06
CA PHE A 332 19.30 -31.83 -6.79
C PHE A 332 18.06 -31.17 -6.19
N PHE A 333 17.07 -31.95 -5.76
CA PHE A 333 15.88 -31.41 -5.10
C PHE A 333 16.23 -30.55 -3.88
N TYR A 334 17.21 -30.92 -3.06
CA TYR A 334 17.62 -30.11 -1.91
C TYR A 334 18.20 -28.75 -2.30
N LEU A 335 18.86 -28.64 -3.45
CA LEU A 335 19.37 -27.37 -3.95
C LEU A 335 18.25 -26.43 -4.40
N LEU A 336 17.18 -26.98 -4.97
CA LEU A 336 15.98 -26.23 -5.36
C LEU A 336 15.18 -25.69 -4.18
N LEU A 337 15.41 -26.21 -2.97
CA LEU A 337 14.78 -25.73 -1.74
C LEU A 337 15.43 -24.46 -1.18
N LEU A 338 16.71 -24.22 -1.49
CA LEU A 338 17.48 -23.10 -0.96
C LEU A 338 16.93 -21.72 -1.33
N PRO A 339 16.46 -21.46 -2.55
CA PRO A 339 15.84 -20.19 -2.88
C PRO A 339 14.62 -19.89 -2.00
N GLY A 340 13.81 -20.89 -1.66
CA GLY A 340 12.65 -20.70 -0.78
C GLY A 340 13.05 -20.36 0.66
N ILE A 341 14.09 -21.01 1.19
CA ILE A 341 14.64 -20.70 2.52
C ILE A 341 15.28 -19.30 2.52
N THR A 342 16.02 -18.97 1.45
CA THR A 342 16.65 -17.66 1.31
C THR A 342 15.60 -16.56 1.22
N GLU A 343 14.53 -16.74 0.43
CA GLU A 343 13.38 -15.83 0.36
C GLU A 343 12.86 -15.51 1.76
N LEU A 344 12.58 -16.56 2.53
CA LEU A 344 12.07 -16.43 3.88
C LEU A 344 13.03 -15.66 4.78
N ILE A 345 14.32 -16.00 4.75
CA ILE A 345 15.32 -15.31 5.58
C ILE A 345 15.37 -13.83 5.21
N LEU A 346 15.37 -13.49 3.92
CA LEU A 346 15.39 -12.10 3.46
C LEU A 346 14.13 -11.34 3.87
N HIS A 347 12.95 -11.95 3.75
CA HIS A 347 11.71 -11.34 4.24
C HIS A 347 11.66 -11.23 5.76
N LEU A 348 12.10 -12.26 6.51
CA LEU A 348 12.17 -12.20 7.96
C LEU A 348 13.10 -11.06 8.42
N ILE A 349 14.22 -10.90 7.73
CA ILE A 349 15.16 -9.82 7.94
C ILE A 349 14.50 -8.45 7.71
N LEU A 350 13.79 -8.28 6.58
CA LEU A 350 13.03 -7.05 6.30
C LEU A 350 11.97 -6.79 7.37
N PHE A 351 11.23 -7.82 7.76
CA PHE A 351 10.23 -7.76 8.81
C PHE A 351 10.84 -7.33 10.15
N LEU A 352 11.99 -7.87 10.55
CA LEU A 352 12.69 -7.47 11.76
C LEU A 352 13.21 -6.03 11.68
N GLY A 353 13.69 -5.61 10.50
CA GLY A 353 14.04 -4.23 10.22
C GLY A 353 12.85 -3.28 10.44
N ILE A 354 11.69 -3.64 9.90
CA ILE A 354 10.43 -2.93 10.04
C ILE A 354 9.94 -2.92 11.49
N PHE A 355 9.96 -4.07 12.15
CA PHE A 355 9.58 -4.21 13.55
C PHE A 355 10.41 -3.31 14.46
N SER A 356 11.68 -3.07 14.13
CA SER A 356 12.53 -2.15 14.88
C SER A 356 12.07 -0.69 14.85
N VAL A 357 11.26 -0.29 13.86
CA VAL A 357 10.64 1.05 13.77
C VAL A 357 9.63 1.26 14.90
N VAL A 358 9.01 0.18 15.40
CA VAL A 358 8.05 0.19 16.52
C VAL A 358 8.75 0.35 17.88
N PHE A 359 10.08 0.23 17.95
CA PHE A 359 10.81 0.35 19.23
C PHE A 359 11.90 1.42 19.17
N PRO A 360 11.55 2.71 18.90
CA PRO A 360 12.54 3.78 18.81
C PRO A 360 13.32 3.96 20.12
N GLN A 361 12.74 3.62 21.28
CA GLN A 361 13.40 3.73 22.58
C GLN A 361 14.62 2.81 22.73
N TRP A 362 14.55 1.60 22.16
CA TRP A 362 15.70 0.67 22.21
C TRP A 362 16.85 1.21 21.38
N ARG A 363 16.52 1.76 20.20
CA ARG A 363 17.50 2.41 19.33
C ARG A 363 18.10 3.64 20.03
N LYS A 364 17.29 4.51 20.61
CA LYS A 364 17.74 5.65 21.42
C LYS A 364 18.77 5.23 22.46
N TYR A 365 18.41 4.28 23.33
CA TYR A 365 19.29 3.82 24.41
C TYR A 365 20.63 3.28 23.87
N TYR A 366 20.56 2.46 22.82
CA TYR A 366 21.76 1.90 22.19
C TYR A 366 22.65 2.99 21.57
N VAL A 367 22.07 3.92 20.82
CA VAL A 367 22.78 5.04 20.16
C VAL A 367 23.45 5.92 21.21
N GLU A 368 22.69 6.38 22.22
CA GLU A 368 23.19 7.26 23.28
C GLU A 368 24.31 6.60 24.07
N ARG A 369 24.16 5.32 24.42
CA ARG A 369 25.19 4.57 25.14
C ARG A 369 26.44 4.35 24.30
N LYS A 370 26.29 3.94 23.03
CA LYS A 370 27.41 3.62 22.14
C LYS A 370 28.24 4.85 21.80
N TYR A 371 27.58 5.99 21.58
CA TYR A 371 28.24 7.25 21.27
C TYR A 371 28.49 8.15 22.47
N LYS A 372 28.11 7.71 23.69
CA LYS A 372 28.20 8.49 24.94
C LYS A 372 27.58 9.89 24.80
N LEU A 373 26.41 9.96 24.16
CA LEU A 373 25.72 11.22 23.91
C LEU A 373 25.06 11.72 25.20
N THR A 374 25.21 13.01 25.47
CA THR A 374 24.62 13.68 26.65
C THR A 374 23.94 14.99 26.27
N GLU A 375 22.92 15.36 27.04
CA GLU A 375 22.29 16.70 27.00
C GLU A 375 23.09 17.71 27.86
N ASN A 376 23.84 17.22 28.84
CA ASN A 376 24.68 18.03 29.71
C ASN A 376 26.03 18.26 29.04
N TYR A 377 26.07 19.23 28.14
CA TYR A 377 27.29 19.62 27.45
C TYR A 377 27.72 21.04 27.82
N MET A 378 29.03 21.29 27.70
CA MET A 378 29.58 22.62 27.93
C MET A 378 29.06 23.58 26.84
N LYS A 379 28.37 24.65 27.25
CA LYS A 379 27.88 25.71 26.35
C LYS A 379 29.03 26.56 25.83
N ILE A 380 29.77 26.01 24.86
CA ILE A 380 30.76 26.77 24.09
C ILE A 380 30.05 27.62 23.04
N PRO A 381 30.63 28.75 22.58
CA PRO A 381 29.95 29.64 21.65
C PRO A 381 29.51 28.96 20.34
N ALA A 382 30.22 27.89 19.91
CA ALA A 382 29.88 27.17 18.69
C ALA A 382 28.57 26.40 18.82
N ILE A 383 28.32 25.81 19.99
CA ILE A 383 27.11 25.05 20.25
C ILE A 383 25.92 26.00 20.38
N ILE A 384 26.10 27.16 21.00
CA ILE A 384 25.05 28.19 21.08
C ILE A 384 24.63 28.62 19.66
N GLU A 385 25.59 28.91 18.79
CA GLU A 385 25.29 29.25 17.39
C GLU A 385 24.59 28.13 16.62
N ILE A 386 24.97 26.87 16.88
CA ILE A 386 24.29 25.71 16.26
C ILE A 386 22.89 25.55 16.85
N GLU A 387 22.71 25.74 18.15
CA GLU A 387 21.41 25.69 18.83
C GLU A 387 20.46 26.76 18.31
N ASP A 388 20.95 27.98 18.12
CA ASP A 388 20.17 29.07 17.54
C ASP A 388 19.80 28.77 16.07
N PHE A 389 20.75 28.23 15.29
CA PHE A 389 20.49 27.79 13.92
C PHE A 389 19.44 26.68 13.86
N LEU A 390 19.55 25.67 14.71
CA LEU A 390 18.60 24.57 14.78
C LEU A 390 17.23 25.06 15.25
N LYS A 391 17.14 25.91 16.27
CA LYS A 391 15.86 26.49 16.74
C LYS A 391 15.16 27.32 15.66
N PHE A 392 15.92 27.99 14.81
CA PHE A 392 15.37 28.76 13.70
C PHE A 392 14.72 27.87 12.64
N HIS A 393 15.35 26.74 12.30
CA HIS A 393 14.83 25.83 11.28
C HIS A 393 13.88 24.76 11.84
N ASP A 394 14.15 24.19 13.01
CA ASP A 394 13.35 23.14 13.64
C ASP A 394 13.53 23.15 15.18
N PRO A 395 12.60 23.77 15.93
CA PRO A 395 12.71 23.89 17.38
C PRO A 395 12.49 22.57 18.13
N ASN A 396 12.00 21.52 17.44
CA ASN A 396 11.70 20.24 18.07
C ASN A 396 12.90 19.28 18.08
N LEU A 397 13.99 19.62 17.39
CA LEU A 397 15.25 18.87 17.43
C LEU A 397 15.98 19.01 18.76
N GLN A 398 16.28 17.88 19.39
CA GLN A 398 17.04 17.85 20.64
C GLN A 398 18.53 17.64 20.38
N ILE A 399 19.36 18.58 20.82
CA ILE A 399 20.81 18.48 20.65
C ILE A 399 21.40 17.53 21.69
N LYS A 400 22.19 16.59 21.20
CA LYS A 400 22.88 15.57 21.98
C LYS A 400 24.33 15.56 21.57
N THR A 401 25.27 15.67 22.51
CA THR A 401 26.68 15.86 22.11
C THR A 401 27.63 14.87 22.76
N ASN A 402 28.75 14.66 22.08
CA ASN A 402 29.97 14.11 22.65
C ASN A 402 31.16 14.85 22.04
N LEU A 403 31.61 15.89 22.74
CA LEU A 403 32.67 16.80 22.27
C LEU A 403 34.07 16.16 22.30
N LEU A 404 34.24 15.05 23.01
CA LEU A 404 35.51 14.32 23.07
C LEU A 404 35.70 13.39 21.87
N SER A 405 34.60 12.97 21.23
CA SER A 405 34.66 12.12 20.05
C SER A 405 35.19 12.88 18.83
N GLN A 406 36.08 12.23 18.10
CA GLN A 406 36.66 12.71 16.86
C GLN A 406 35.88 12.24 15.61
N SER A 407 34.67 11.70 15.77
CA SER A 407 33.81 11.35 14.63
C SER A 407 33.39 12.61 13.86
N GLU A 408 33.48 12.58 12.53
CA GLU A 408 33.00 13.66 11.64
C GLU A 408 31.49 13.73 11.50
N GLU A 409 30.79 12.71 11.99
CA GLU A 409 29.41 12.44 11.58
C GLU A 409 28.44 13.20 12.45
N VAL A 410 27.79 14.25 11.93
CA VAL A 410 26.49 14.66 12.47
C VAL A 410 25.46 13.73 11.88
N PHE A 411 24.54 13.27 12.72
CA PHE A 411 23.43 12.44 12.27
C PHE A 411 22.22 12.64 13.18
N ILE A 412 21.05 12.41 12.62
CA ILE A 412 19.81 12.30 13.41
C ILE A 412 19.50 10.85 13.83
N TYR A 413 18.78 10.73 14.94
CA TYR A 413 18.28 9.45 15.44
C TYR A 413 16.97 9.64 16.21
N PRO A 414 16.10 8.60 16.27
CA PRO A 414 14.82 8.74 16.93
C PRO A 414 14.97 8.69 18.45
N LEU A 415 14.40 9.68 19.14
CA LEU A 415 14.21 9.71 20.60
C LEU A 415 12.82 9.17 21.01
N GLY A 416 11.90 9.11 20.06
CA GLY A 416 10.54 8.60 20.16
C GLY A 416 9.89 8.65 18.78
N TYR A 417 8.57 8.42 18.71
CA TYR A 417 7.86 8.42 17.42
C TYR A 417 7.77 9.79 16.75
N ARG A 418 7.77 10.87 17.53
CA ARG A 418 7.70 12.27 17.05
C ARG A 418 8.81 13.14 17.65
N LYS A 419 9.86 12.51 18.17
CA LYS A 419 10.98 13.21 18.81
C LYS A 419 12.26 12.72 18.19
N THR A 420 13.08 13.66 17.73
CA THR A 420 14.33 13.38 17.05
C THR A 420 15.48 14.06 17.78
N GLY A 421 16.56 13.33 17.95
CA GLY A 421 17.81 13.83 18.50
C GLY A 421 18.79 14.06 17.37
N ILE A 422 19.55 15.15 17.44
CA ILE A 422 20.68 15.41 16.56
C ILE A 422 21.99 15.25 17.33
N ALA A 423 22.83 14.32 16.86
CA ALA A 423 24.10 14.02 17.49
C ALA A 423 25.21 14.92 16.94
N ILE A 424 25.85 15.72 17.80
CA ILE A 424 26.94 16.63 17.43
C ILE A 424 28.24 16.22 18.14
N PHE A 425 29.32 16.11 17.39
CA PHE A 425 30.63 15.71 17.91
C PHE A 425 31.68 16.81 17.77
N GLY A 426 32.79 16.69 18.52
CA GLY A 426 33.84 17.70 18.57
C GLY A 426 34.44 18.04 17.20
N LYS A 427 34.53 17.06 16.29
CA LYS A 427 35.05 17.31 14.93
C LYS A 427 34.10 18.13 14.08
N PHE A 428 32.78 17.97 14.24
CA PHE A 428 31.81 18.85 13.59
C PHE A 428 31.88 20.28 14.13
N ILE A 429 32.08 20.45 15.44
CA ILE A 429 32.33 21.79 16.02
C ILE A 429 33.55 22.45 15.38
N LYS A 430 34.63 21.69 15.16
CA LYS A 430 35.80 22.20 14.44
C LYS A 430 35.45 22.60 13.00
N SER A 431 34.69 21.77 12.27
CA SER A 431 34.22 22.10 10.93
C SER A 431 33.34 23.36 10.91
N TRP A 432 32.44 23.52 11.87
CA TRP A 432 31.60 24.71 12.03
C TRP A 432 32.43 25.99 12.20
N ARG A 433 33.54 25.90 12.92
CA ARG A 433 34.47 27.03 13.11
C ARG A 433 35.32 27.34 11.89
N ILE A 434 35.66 26.35 11.07
CA ILE A 434 36.48 26.53 9.87
C ILE A 434 35.63 27.03 8.70
N ASP A 435 34.46 26.43 8.52
CA ASP A 435 33.56 26.65 7.39
C ASP A 435 32.12 26.50 7.87
N LYS A 436 31.59 27.60 8.41
CA LYS A 436 30.26 27.66 9.02
C LYS A 436 29.18 27.36 7.99
N GLU A 437 29.29 27.93 6.79
CA GLU A 437 28.30 27.75 5.72
C GLU A 437 28.20 26.29 5.26
N ARG A 438 29.35 25.64 5.04
CA ARG A 438 29.39 24.19 4.75
C ARG A 438 28.73 23.37 5.84
N SER A 439 28.96 23.73 7.10
CA SER A 439 28.43 22.99 8.24
C SER A 439 26.92 23.22 8.40
N GLN A 440 26.41 24.42 8.10
CA GLN A 440 24.98 24.70 8.02
C GLN A 440 24.30 23.85 6.94
N LYS A 441 24.91 23.70 5.75
CA LYS A 441 24.40 22.83 4.69
C LYS A 441 24.24 21.37 5.17
N VAL A 442 25.23 20.86 5.91
CA VAL A 442 25.12 19.52 6.53
C VAL A 442 23.95 19.46 7.53
N LEU A 443 23.79 20.46 8.41
CA LEU A 443 22.66 20.48 9.34
C LEU A 443 21.30 20.56 8.63
N LEU A 444 21.18 21.35 7.55
CA LEU A 444 19.95 21.43 6.78
C LEU A 444 19.61 20.08 6.14
N HIS A 445 20.59 19.35 5.61
CA HIS A 445 20.38 17.99 5.11
C HIS A 445 19.81 17.06 6.21
N GLU A 446 20.41 17.09 7.40
CA GLU A 446 19.92 16.33 8.55
C GLU A 446 18.52 16.76 9.03
N ILE A 447 18.20 18.05 8.98
CA ILE A 447 16.83 18.55 9.24
C ILE A 447 15.85 18.02 8.18
N GLY A 448 16.26 17.94 6.91
CA GLY A 448 15.45 17.36 5.84
C GLY A 448 15.04 15.91 6.13
N HIS A 449 15.97 15.11 6.64
CA HIS A 449 15.66 13.75 7.11
C HIS A 449 14.69 13.73 8.30
N HIS A 450 14.79 14.71 9.22
CA HIS A 450 13.88 14.80 10.35
C HIS A 450 12.45 15.11 9.91
N ARG A 451 12.26 16.12 9.06
CA ARG A 451 10.95 16.57 8.57
C ARG A 451 10.20 15.48 7.82
N ASN A 452 10.92 14.63 7.09
CA ASN A 452 10.34 13.49 6.39
C ASN A 452 10.03 12.28 7.28
N GLY A 453 10.43 12.31 8.56
CA GLY A 453 10.29 11.17 9.48
C GLY A 453 11.30 10.05 9.23
N ASP A 454 12.36 10.29 8.46
CA ASP A 454 13.29 9.26 8.00
C ASP A 454 14.13 8.68 9.14
N ALA A 455 14.33 9.44 10.22
CA ALA A 455 15.06 9.01 11.42
C ALA A 455 14.53 7.67 11.99
N LEU A 456 13.22 7.44 11.90
CA LEU A 456 12.59 6.21 12.39
C LEU A 456 12.97 4.98 11.57
N ILE A 457 13.07 5.10 10.25
CA ILE A 457 13.40 3.96 9.37
C ILE A 457 14.90 3.86 9.12
N LEU A 458 15.58 4.96 8.81
CA LEU A 458 16.99 4.96 8.35
C LEU A 458 17.98 5.50 9.37
N GLY A 459 17.50 6.08 10.48
CA GLY A 459 18.38 6.64 11.52
C GLY A 459 19.44 5.64 11.98
N ILE A 460 20.55 6.17 12.53
CA ILE A 460 21.73 5.35 12.83
C ILE A 460 21.39 4.12 13.68
N TYR A 461 22.01 2.98 13.35
CA TYR A 461 21.67 1.66 13.91
C TYR A 461 20.22 1.20 13.67
N SER A 462 19.59 1.70 12.61
CA SER A 462 18.43 1.03 12.06
C SER A 462 18.79 -0.42 11.72
N PHE A 463 18.03 -1.36 12.30
CA PHE A 463 18.17 -2.78 11.96
C PHE A 463 17.94 -2.99 10.47
N PHE A 464 17.01 -2.25 9.88
CA PHE A 464 16.75 -2.29 8.44
C PHE A 464 18.01 -2.00 7.61
N VAL A 465 18.71 -0.90 7.91
CA VAL A 465 19.98 -0.54 7.23
C VAL A 465 21.07 -1.56 7.53
N ALA A 466 21.21 -1.99 8.79
CA ALA A 466 22.20 -2.99 9.18
C ALA A 466 21.99 -4.30 8.42
N PHE A 467 20.75 -4.74 8.26
CA PHE A 467 20.41 -5.96 7.56
C PHE A 467 20.64 -5.86 6.05
N LEU A 468 20.20 -4.77 5.42
CA LEU A 468 20.51 -4.50 4.01
C LEU A 468 22.02 -4.55 3.75
N ARG A 469 22.83 -4.06 4.69
CA ARG A 469 24.29 -4.06 4.56
C ARG A 469 24.89 -5.46 4.59
N HIS A 470 24.26 -6.39 5.31
CA HIS A 470 24.75 -7.75 5.47
C HIS A 470 23.98 -8.77 4.62
N SER A 471 22.95 -8.35 3.86
CA SER A 471 22.08 -9.26 3.13
C SER A 471 22.82 -10.09 2.09
N LEU A 472 23.76 -9.48 1.35
CA LEU A 472 24.62 -10.21 0.41
C LEU A 472 25.49 -11.23 1.12
N MET A 473 26.11 -10.86 2.25
CA MET A 473 26.93 -11.78 3.04
C MET A 473 26.08 -12.95 3.57
N ILE A 474 24.88 -12.67 4.07
CA ILE A 474 23.94 -13.68 4.54
C ILE A 474 23.55 -14.62 3.40
N THR A 475 23.20 -14.08 2.24
CA THR A 475 22.84 -14.85 1.04
C THR A 475 24.00 -15.72 0.57
N THR A 476 25.23 -15.19 0.53
CA THR A 476 26.43 -15.95 0.22
C THR A 476 26.68 -17.07 1.23
N LEU A 477 26.47 -16.82 2.53
CA LEU A 477 26.65 -17.84 3.56
C LEU A 477 25.61 -18.96 3.44
N ILE A 478 24.35 -18.62 3.12
CA ILE A 478 23.28 -19.59 2.88
C ILE A 478 23.59 -20.46 1.66
N LEU A 479 24.24 -19.92 0.63
CA LEU A 479 24.70 -20.68 -0.54
C LEU A 479 25.90 -21.59 -0.21
N LEU A 480 26.86 -21.10 0.57
CA LEU A 480 28.10 -21.85 0.86
C LEU A 480 27.83 -23.13 1.65
N ILE A 481 26.89 -23.11 2.59
CA ILE A 481 26.55 -24.28 3.42
C ILE A 481 26.16 -25.52 2.58
N PRO A 482 25.14 -25.48 1.72
CA PRO A 482 24.71 -26.62 0.91
C PRO A 482 25.77 -27.01 -0.13
N MET A 483 26.54 -26.05 -0.65
CA MET A 483 27.68 -26.35 -1.52
C MET A 483 28.71 -27.22 -0.77
N VAL A 484 29.14 -26.81 0.42
CA VAL A 484 30.07 -27.58 1.25
C VAL A 484 29.50 -28.97 1.59
N LEU A 485 28.22 -29.04 1.95
CA LEU A 485 27.55 -30.31 2.22
C LEU A 485 27.49 -31.21 0.99
N PHE A 486 27.22 -30.68 -0.20
CA PHE A 486 27.22 -31.43 -1.45
C PHE A 486 28.61 -31.99 -1.77
N PHE A 487 29.66 -31.16 -1.69
CA PHE A 487 31.03 -31.61 -1.89
C PHE A 487 31.37 -32.74 -0.89
N ALA A 488 31.06 -32.56 0.39
CA ALA A 488 31.31 -33.52 1.47
C ALA A 488 30.59 -34.87 1.27
N THR A 489 29.35 -34.85 0.77
CA THR A 489 28.49 -36.05 0.73
C THR A 489 28.48 -36.76 -0.63
N VAL A 490 28.71 -36.05 -1.73
CA VAL A 490 28.59 -36.59 -3.09
C VAL A 490 29.95 -36.78 -3.74
N ILE A 491 30.79 -35.74 -3.76
CA ILE A 491 32.04 -35.76 -4.53
C ILE A 491 33.13 -36.54 -3.79
N PHE A 492 33.37 -36.26 -2.51
CA PHE A 492 34.42 -36.94 -1.74
C PHE A 492 34.26 -38.48 -1.70
N PRO A 493 33.04 -39.03 -1.53
CA PRO A 493 32.86 -40.48 -1.53
C PRO A 493 32.92 -41.15 -2.91
N SER A 494 32.70 -40.43 -4.02
CA SER A 494 32.58 -40.98 -5.38
C SER A 494 33.87 -40.89 -6.23
N LEU A 495 34.89 -40.19 -5.72
CA LEU A 495 36.19 -39.96 -6.38
C LEU A 495 36.95 -41.20 -6.92
N PRO A 496 36.86 -42.42 -6.34
CA PRO A 496 37.69 -43.53 -6.82
C PRO A 496 37.08 -44.40 -7.94
N LEU A 497 35.80 -44.27 -8.33
CA LEU A 497 35.09 -45.40 -8.99
C LEU A 497 34.32 -45.14 -10.30
N VAL A 498 34.16 -43.91 -10.80
CA VAL A 498 33.22 -43.66 -11.92
C VAL A 498 33.86 -42.91 -13.09
N SER A 499 33.83 -43.50 -14.30
CA SER A 499 34.36 -42.91 -15.55
C SER A 499 33.67 -41.60 -16.00
N ASN A 500 32.57 -41.21 -15.35
CA ASN A 500 31.71 -40.08 -15.75
C ASN A 500 31.77 -38.89 -14.78
N TRP A 501 32.75 -38.85 -13.87
CA TRP A 501 32.84 -37.81 -12.85
C TRP A 501 33.02 -36.40 -13.44
N ILE A 502 33.69 -36.26 -14.60
CA ILE A 502 33.89 -34.95 -15.25
C ILE A 502 32.56 -34.37 -15.72
N SER A 503 31.71 -35.17 -16.38
CA SER A 503 30.40 -34.70 -16.86
C SER A 503 29.48 -34.33 -15.71
N GLN A 504 29.50 -35.10 -14.62
CA GLN A 504 28.73 -34.78 -13.40
C GLN A 504 29.25 -33.50 -12.73
N LEU A 505 30.59 -33.31 -12.69
CA LEU A 505 31.19 -32.10 -12.15
C LEU A 505 30.84 -30.86 -12.98
N ILE A 506 30.87 -30.96 -14.32
CA ILE A 506 30.49 -29.86 -15.21
C ILE A 506 29.02 -29.50 -15.00
N LEU A 507 28.11 -30.48 -14.99
CA LEU A 507 26.69 -30.24 -14.77
C LEU A 507 26.45 -29.56 -13.41
N PHE A 508 27.10 -30.07 -12.35
CA PHE A 508 27.03 -29.46 -11.02
C PHE A 508 27.54 -28.02 -11.00
N ILE A 509 28.65 -27.72 -11.67
CA ILE A 509 29.17 -26.35 -11.77
C ILE A 509 28.16 -25.44 -12.47
N VAL A 510 27.55 -25.90 -13.57
CA VAL A 510 26.50 -25.14 -14.28
C VAL A 510 25.30 -24.86 -13.39
N GLU A 511 24.82 -25.87 -12.65
CA GLU A 511 23.72 -25.73 -11.69
C GLU A 511 24.06 -24.76 -10.55
N MET A 512 25.30 -24.78 -10.05
CA MET A 512 25.75 -23.84 -9.01
C MET A 512 25.82 -22.40 -9.52
N ILE A 513 26.28 -22.20 -10.75
CA ILE A 513 26.28 -20.88 -11.40
C ILE A 513 24.85 -20.38 -11.58
N LEU A 514 23.92 -21.24 -12.03
CA LEU A 514 22.52 -20.86 -12.16
C LEU A 514 21.88 -20.56 -10.79
N LEU A 515 22.16 -21.35 -9.77
CA LEU A 515 21.70 -21.11 -8.41
C LEU A 515 22.20 -19.76 -7.88
N LEU A 516 23.46 -19.40 -8.16
CA LEU A 516 24.02 -18.08 -7.85
C LEU A 516 23.20 -16.95 -8.52
N PHE A 517 22.85 -17.11 -9.80
CA PHE A 517 22.01 -16.14 -10.49
C PHE A 517 20.60 -16.07 -9.91
N VAL A 518 19.98 -17.22 -9.59
CA VAL A 518 18.68 -17.30 -8.91
C VAL A 518 18.71 -16.49 -7.61
N LEU A 519 19.67 -16.76 -6.73
CA LEU A 519 19.78 -16.05 -5.44
C LEU A 519 20.08 -14.56 -5.63
N PHE A 520 20.92 -14.20 -6.61
CA PHE A 520 21.23 -12.81 -6.92
C PHE A 520 19.98 -12.04 -7.37
N PHE A 521 19.27 -12.55 -8.38
CA PHE A 521 18.07 -11.91 -8.92
C PHE A 521 16.93 -11.87 -7.91
N GLN A 522 16.78 -12.92 -7.09
CA GLN A 522 15.85 -12.93 -5.97
C GLN A 522 16.16 -11.82 -4.96
N THR A 523 17.41 -11.75 -4.51
CA THR A 523 17.88 -10.73 -3.56
C THR A 523 17.71 -9.32 -4.14
N ALA A 524 18.09 -9.12 -5.40
CA ALA A 524 17.92 -7.85 -6.10
C ALA A 524 16.44 -7.47 -6.20
N SER A 525 15.55 -8.41 -6.57
CA SER A 525 14.12 -8.15 -6.65
C SER A 525 13.56 -7.71 -5.29
N ILE A 526 13.91 -8.39 -4.20
CA ILE A 526 13.41 -8.07 -2.85
C ILE A 526 13.88 -6.68 -2.39
N PHE A 527 15.14 -6.33 -2.67
CA PHE A 527 15.74 -5.10 -2.14
C PHE A 527 15.68 -3.88 -3.06
N THR A 528 15.28 -4.02 -4.33
CA THR A 528 15.22 -2.90 -5.28
C THR A 528 14.39 -1.73 -4.76
N LEU A 529 13.12 -1.98 -4.38
CA LEU A 529 12.24 -0.92 -3.88
C LEU A 529 12.73 -0.25 -2.58
N PRO A 530 13.15 -1.00 -1.53
CA PRO A 530 13.67 -0.34 -0.33
C PRO A 530 14.96 0.44 -0.59
N ILE A 531 15.86 -0.03 -1.47
CA ILE A 531 17.06 0.71 -1.88
C ILE A 531 16.68 2.04 -2.54
N ILE A 532 15.74 2.01 -3.48
CA ILE A 532 15.28 3.22 -4.15
C ILE A 532 14.52 4.15 -3.20
N GLY A 533 13.80 3.59 -2.22
CA GLY A 533 13.22 4.34 -1.11
C GLY A 533 14.27 5.08 -0.28
N MET A 534 15.42 4.46 0.01
CA MET A 534 16.55 5.13 0.68
C MET A 534 17.15 6.23 -0.18
N TRP A 535 17.32 5.99 -1.48
CA TRP A 535 17.81 7.01 -2.41
C TRP A 535 16.87 8.22 -2.47
N ALA A 536 15.56 7.97 -2.52
CA ALA A 536 14.53 8.99 -2.47
C ALA A 536 14.66 9.87 -1.21
N VAL A 537 14.87 9.24 -0.05
CA VAL A 537 15.08 9.93 1.22
C VAL A 537 16.29 10.88 1.17
N GLU A 538 17.45 10.39 0.72
CA GLU A 538 18.69 11.18 0.58
C GLU A 538 18.51 12.36 -0.40
N LEU A 539 17.84 12.12 -1.53
CA LEU A 539 17.55 13.14 -2.52
C LEU A 539 16.56 14.19 -1.99
N ASN A 540 15.61 13.81 -1.14
CA ASN A 540 14.71 14.76 -0.48
C ASN A 540 15.45 15.64 0.52
N ALA A 541 16.34 15.05 1.33
CA ALA A 541 17.20 15.79 2.24
C ALA A 541 18.11 16.78 1.50
N ASP A 542 18.69 16.37 0.36
CA ASP A 542 19.47 17.25 -0.51
C ASP A 542 18.63 18.42 -1.06
N ARG A 543 17.39 18.16 -1.49
CA ARG A 543 16.49 19.23 -1.97
C ARG A 543 16.11 20.20 -0.86
N PHE A 544 15.79 19.69 0.32
CA PHE A 544 15.48 20.51 1.48
C PHE A 544 16.64 21.43 1.86
N MET A 545 17.87 20.88 1.85
CA MET A 545 19.10 21.65 2.08
C MET A 545 19.23 22.82 1.10
N LEU A 546 18.90 22.63 -0.17
CA LEU A 546 19.00 23.69 -1.19
C LEU A 546 17.89 24.72 -1.07
N ALA A 547 16.64 24.27 -0.88
CA ALA A 547 15.49 25.15 -0.76
C ALA A 547 15.62 26.08 0.46
N SER A 548 16.27 25.60 1.52
CA SER A 548 16.48 26.35 2.76
C SER A 548 17.71 27.26 2.74
N ASN A 549 18.55 27.20 1.70
CA ASN A 549 19.79 27.96 1.63
C ASN A 549 19.74 29.01 0.52
N THR A 550 19.89 30.28 0.90
CA THR A 550 19.90 31.44 -0.02
C THR A 550 21.20 31.58 -0.81
N ASN A 551 22.25 30.84 -0.46
CA ASN A 551 23.58 30.97 -1.06
C ASN A 551 23.78 30.11 -2.31
N SER A 552 24.89 30.34 -3.02
CA SER A 552 25.13 29.81 -4.38
C SER A 552 25.05 28.27 -4.47
N THR A 553 24.33 27.78 -5.47
CA THR A 553 24.17 26.34 -5.80
C THR A 553 25.50 25.62 -6.01
N GLU A 554 26.53 26.35 -6.47
CA GLU A 554 27.86 25.80 -6.77
C GLU A 554 28.57 25.24 -5.53
N GLU A 555 28.45 25.90 -4.39
CA GLU A 555 29.05 25.42 -3.15
C GLU A 555 28.35 24.18 -2.61
N SER A 556 27.03 24.10 -2.74
CA SER A 556 26.25 22.91 -2.37
C SER A 556 26.65 21.72 -3.24
N LEU A 557 26.94 21.93 -4.52
CA LEU A 557 27.48 20.89 -5.41
C LEU A 557 28.89 20.45 -4.99
N LYS A 558 29.77 21.38 -4.59
CA LYS A 558 31.09 21.05 -4.03
C LYS A 558 30.97 20.24 -2.75
N LEU A 559 29.96 20.52 -1.91
CA LEU A 559 29.68 19.77 -0.69
C LEU A 559 29.30 18.32 -1.00
N ILE A 560 28.31 18.12 -1.87
CA ILE A 560 27.84 16.78 -2.29
C ILE A 560 28.98 15.98 -2.92
N GLY A 561 29.83 16.63 -3.73
CA GLY A 561 31.01 15.99 -4.30
C GLY A 561 32.07 15.58 -3.28
N LYS A 562 32.12 16.22 -2.11
CA LYS A 562 33.06 15.92 -1.02
C LYS A 562 32.49 14.93 0.00
N LEU A 563 31.20 14.58 -0.07
CA LEU A 563 30.60 13.53 0.76
C LEU A 563 31.18 12.18 0.33
N LYS A 564 32.24 11.77 1.04
CA LYS A 564 32.88 10.44 1.11
C LYS A 564 33.07 9.71 -0.24
N ILE A 565 34.06 10.13 -1.04
CA ILE A 565 34.74 9.21 -1.96
C ILE A 565 35.70 8.37 -1.09
N LYS A 566 35.32 7.13 -0.76
CA LYS A 566 36.19 6.20 -0.04
C LYS A 566 36.91 5.27 -1.01
N ASN A 567 38.19 5.02 -0.77
CA ASN A 567 39.10 4.35 -1.71
C ASN A 567 38.92 2.81 -1.83
N SER A 568 38.03 2.17 -1.05
CA SER A 568 37.85 0.71 -1.10
C SER A 568 36.61 0.32 -1.88
N PHE A 569 36.75 -0.58 -2.87
CA PHE A 569 35.65 -1.09 -3.69
C PHE A 569 34.46 -1.62 -2.86
N LYS A 570 34.73 -2.36 -1.77
CA LYS A 570 33.67 -2.88 -0.89
C LYS A 570 32.86 -1.75 -0.26
N ILE A 571 33.53 -0.69 0.17
CA ILE A 571 32.85 0.45 0.78
C ILE A 571 32.12 1.24 -0.29
N TRP A 572 32.73 1.45 -1.45
CA TRP A 572 32.09 2.08 -2.61
C TRP A 572 30.80 1.37 -3.02
N PHE A 573 30.82 0.03 -3.11
CA PHE A 573 29.65 -0.75 -3.48
C PHE A 573 28.54 -0.68 -2.42
N LEU A 574 28.89 -0.77 -1.13
CA LEU A 574 27.92 -0.57 -0.05
C LEU A 574 27.36 0.86 -0.06
N ASP A 575 28.21 1.86 -0.29
CA ASP A 575 27.79 3.26 -0.38
C ASP A 575 26.81 3.46 -1.55
N LEU A 576 26.96 2.75 -2.67
CA LEU A 576 26.01 2.78 -3.79
C LEU A 576 24.63 2.20 -3.44
N ILE A 577 24.56 1.26 -2.49
CA ILE A 577 23.29 0.68 -2.03
C ILE A 577 22.55 1.68 -1.13
N PHE A 578 23.27 2.38 -0.25
CA PHE A 578 22.65 3.27 0.74
C PHE A 578 22.45 4.70 0.25
N HIS A 579 23.28 5.14 -0.69
CA HIS A 579 23.25 6.50 -1.20
C HIS A 579 23.04 6.50 -2.71
N PRO A 580 22.25 7.46 -3.22
CA PRO A 580 22.08 7.65 -4.65
C PRO A 580 23.43 8.00 -5.30
N PRO A 581 23.68 7.58 -6.56
CA PRO A 581 24.89 7.94 -7.27
C PRO A 581 25.12 9.47 -7.25
N ASN A 582 26.37 9.90 -7.01
CA ASN A 582 26.70 11.33 -6.93
C ASN A 582 26.30 12.12 -8.19
N ILE A 583 26.30 11.47 -9.37
CA ILE A 583 25.83 12.08 -10.62
C ILE A 583 24.33 12.41 -10.51
N LEU A 584 23.53 11.48 -9.99
CA LEU A 584 22.09 11.67 -9.77
C LEU A 584 21.84 12.76 -8.72
N ARG A 585 22.57 12.74 -7.59
CA ARG A 585 22.48 13.79 -6.56
C ARG A 585 22.77 15.16 -7.15
N ARG A 586 23.91 15.32 -7.83
CA ARG A 586 24.29 16.59 -8.47
C ARG A 586 23.27 17.06 -9.50
N TRP A 587 22.77 16.14 -10.34
CA TRP A 587 21.76 16.48 -11.34
C TRP A 587 20.44 16.94 -10.68
N MET A 588 20.00 16.26 -9.63
CA MET A 588 18.80 16.66 -8.88
C MET A 588 18.98 18.04 -8.22
N VAL A 589 20.17 18.30 -7.70
CA VAL A 589 20.53 19.58 -7.08
C VAL A 589 20.57 20.71 -8.10
N THR A 590 21.20 20.52 -9.26
CA THR A 590 21.28 21.56 -10.29
C THR A 590 19.91 21.94 -10.84
N HIS A 591 18.97 21.00 -10.89
CA HIS A 591 17.65 21.20 -11.50
C HIS A 591 16.51 21.23 -10.48
N HIS A 592 16.78 21.47 -9.19
CA HIS A 592 15.77 21.30 -8.12
C HIS A 592 14.51 22.17 -8.26
N TYR A 593 14.62 23.34 -8.89
CA TYR A 593 13.47 24.22 -9.21
C TYR A 593 12.74 23.84 -10.51
N GLU A 594 13.31 22.95 -11.32
CA GLU A 594 12.71 22.59 -12.60
C GLU A 594 11.60 21.56 -12.43
N LYS A 595 10.46 21.80 -13.09
CA LYS A 595 9.33 20.86 -13.14
C LYS A 595 9.75 19.47 -13.62
N LYS A 596 10.73 19.40 -14.52
CA LYS A 596 11.32 18.15 -15.02
C LYS A 596 12.00 17.34 -13.92
N SER A 597 12.68 17.98 -12.99
CA SER A 597 13.34 17.31 -11.85
C SER A 597 12.32 16.68 -10.91
N ILE A 598 11.25 17.41 -10.57
CA ILE A 598 10.15 16.88 -9.75
C ILE A 598 9.51 15.68 -10.44
N PHE A 599 9.19 15.80 -11.72
CA PHE A 599 8.62 14.71 -12.50
C PHE A 599 9.53 13.46 -12.52
N LEU A 600 10.83 13.63 -12.80
CA LEU A 600 11.78 12.52 -12.82
C LEU A 600 11.96 11.87 -11.45
N TYR A 601 11.90 12.65 -10.37
CA TYR A 601 11.91 12.09 -9.02
C TYR A 601 10.64 11.30 -8.71
N LEU A 602 9.47 11.79 -9.09
CA LEU A 602 8.20 11.08 -8.89
C LEU A 602 8.15 9.75 -9.66
N LEU A 603 8.85 9.68 -10.80
CA LEU A 603 9.03 8.45 -11.57
C LEU A 603 10.04 7.46 -10.97
N LEU A 604 10.89 7.88 -10.02
CA LEU A 604 11.98 7.04 -9.51
C LEU A 604 11.44 5.72 -8.92
N TYR A 605 10.42 5.80 -8.08
CA TYR A 605 9.86 4.62 -7.41
C TYR A 605 9.13 3.68 -8.39
N PRO A 606 8.33 4.16 -9.33
CA PRO A 606 7.64 3.25 -10.26
C PRO A 606 8.55 2.68 -11.34
N VAL A 607 9.58 3.43 -11.78
CA VAL A 607 10.66 2.86 -12.60
C VAL A 607 11.40 1.77 -11.83
N ALA A 608 11.61 1.94 -10.52
CA ALA A 608 12.18 0.89 -9.68
C ALA A 608 11.27 -0.32 -9.53
N ASP A 609 9.95 -0.16 -9.52
CA ASP A 609 9.00 -1.29 -9.50
C ASP A 609 9.04 -2.07 -10.82
N LEU A 610 9.15 -1.39 -11.97
CA LEU A 610 9.40 -2.03 -13.27
C LEU A 610 10.73 -2.78 -13.29
N PHE A 611 11.77 -2.18 -12.71
CA PHE A 611 13.08 -2.85 -12.58
C PHE A 611 13.01 -4.04 -11.63
N GLN A 612 12.23 -3.96 -10.53
CA GLN A 612 11.96 -5.08 -9.65
C GLN A 612 11.26 -6.22 -10.39
N LEU A 613 10.27 -5.92 -11.25
CA LEU A 613 9.64 -6.91 -12.11
C LEU A 613 10.68 -7.59 -13.01
N PHE A 614 11.52 -6.81 -13.69
CA PHE A 614 12.59 -7.38 -14.52
C PHE A 614 13.48 -8.35 -13.72
N MET A 615 13.90 -7.96 -12.51
CA MET A 615 14.68 -8.82 -11.63
C MET A 615 13.92 -10.09 -11.22
N ALA A 616 12.63 -9.96 -10.93
CA ALA A 616 11.76 -11.10 -10.59
C ALA A 616 11.59 -12.07 -11.77
N LEU A 617 11.48 -11.55 -13.00
CA LEU A 617 11.43 -12.36 -14.22
C LEU A 617 12.74 -13.08 -14.49
N MET A 618 13.89 -12.42 -14.28
CA MET A 618 15.19 -13.08 -14.41
C MET A 618 15.37 -14.18 -13.36
N TYR A 619 14.90 -13.96 -12.13
CA TYR A 619 14.86 -14.98 -11.09
C TYR A 619 14.05 -16.22 -11.52
N GLU A 620 12.82 -16.00 -12.00
CA GLU A 620 11.94 -17.09 -12.45
C GLU A 620 12.51 -17.83 -13.66
N LEU A 621 13.04 -17.10 -14.64
CA LEU A 621 13.67 -17.68 -15.82
C LEU A 621 14.86 -18.57 -15.44
N CYS A 622 15.76 -18.10 -14.57
CA CYS A 622 16.88 -18.90 -14.09
C CYS A 622 16.38 -20.17 -13.36
N ARG A 623 15.32 -20.06 -12.54
CA ARG A 623 14.72 -21.21 -11.85
C ARG A 623 14.13 -22.22 -12.83
N TYR A 624 13.42 -21.77 -13.86
CA TYR A 624 12.85 -22.64 -14.89
C TYR A 624 13.94 -23.28 -15.78
N ILE A 625 15.01 -22.56 -16.12
CA ILE A 625 16.17 -23.13 -16.81
C ILE A 625 16.78 -24.25 -15.97
N MET A 626 16.90 -24.08 -14.65
CA MET A 626 17.36 -25.16 -13.77
C MET A 626 16.45 -26.37 -13.84
N TYR A 627 15.12 -26.20 -13.77
CA TYR A 627 14.17 -27.32 -13.90
C TYR A 627 14.26 -28.01 -15.27
N TYR A 628 14.45 -27.25 -16.33
CA TYR A 628 14.60 -27.77 -17.68
C TYR A 628 15.89 -28.58 -17.85
N LEU A 629 17.01 -28.09 -17.33
CA LEU A 629 18.29 -28.82 -17.35
C LEU A 629 18.22 -30.14 -16.58
N SER A 630 17.33 -30.22 -15.59
CA SER A 630 17.06 -31.45 -14.82
C SER A 630 16.01 -32.35 -15.45
N GLY A 631 15.47 -31.99 -16.62
CA GLY A 631 14.44 -32.74 -17.33
C GLY A 631 13.07 -32.74 -16.64
N LEU A 632 12.82 -31.82 -15.72
CA LEU A 632 11.55 -31.72 -14.98
C LEU A 632 10.46 -31.00 -15.76
N ILE A 633 10.85 -30.09 -16.65
CA ILE A 633 9.94 -29.33 -17.50
C ILE A 633 10.49 -29.19 -18.92
N THR A 634 9.61 -28.87 -19.84
CA THR A 634 9.86 -28.59 -21.27
C THR A 634 9.99 -27.09 -21.52
N ILE A 635 10.55 -26.70 -22.67
CA ILE A 635 10.64 -25.28 -23.08
C ILE A 635 9.25 -24.63 -23.17
N THR A 636 8.24 -25.36 -23.65
CA THR A 636 6.86 -24.87 -23.73
C THR A 636 6.31 -24.53 -22.34
N GLU A 637 6.56 -25.38 -21.34
CA GLU A 637 6.17 -25.11 -19.95
C GLU A 637 6.94 -23.93 -19.36
N ILE A 638 8.20 -23.67 -19.74
CA ILE A 638 8.90 -22.44 -19.33
C ILE A 638 8.14 -21.21 -19.84
N ILE A 639 7.79 -21.19 -21.13
CA ILE A 639 7.11 -20.06 -21.76
C ILE A 639 5.75 -19.81 -21.08
N GLU A 640 4.96 -20.87 -20.90
CA GLU A 640 3.65 -20.81 -20.25
C GLU A 640 3.76 -20.32 -18.79
N ASN A 641 4.72 -20.86 -18.04
CA ASN A 641 4.93 -20.44 -16.65
C ASN A 641 5.42 -18.99 -16.53
N MET A 642 6.32 -18.55 -17.42
CA MET A 642 6.77 -17.15 -17.48
C MET A 642 5.62 -16.21 -17.83
N TYR A 643 4.77 -16.60 -18.78
CA TYR A 643 3.58 -15.84 -19.14
C TYR A 643 2.62 -15.71 -17.95
N ASN A 644 2.28 -16.83 -17.30
CA ASN A 644 1.42 -16.86 -16.11
C ASN A 644 2.01 -16.02 -14.97
N TYR A 645 3.33 -16.03 -14.80
CA TYR A 645 4.01 -15.20 -13.81
C TYR A 645 3.88 -13.71 -14.12
N ILE A 646 4.13 -13.31 -15.38
CA ILE A 646 3.95 -11.91 -15.82
C ILE A 646 2.51 -11.48 -15.56
N LYS A 647 1.53 -12.27 -15.98
CA LYS A 647 0.11 -12.00 -15.78
C LYS A 647 -0.22 -11.77 -14.31
N LEU A 648 0.13 -12.74 -13.46
CA LEU A 648 -0.13 -12.67 -12.02
C LEU A 648 0.58 -11.47 -11.36
N TYR A 649 1.81 -11.18 -11.77
CA TYR A 649 2.54 -10.02 -11.27
C TYR A 649 1.82 -8.73 -11.67
N MET A 650 1.51 -8.56 -12.95
CA MET A 650 0.84 -7.39 -13.50
C MET A 650 -0.53 -7.14 -12.85
N ASP A 651 -1.34 -8.19 -12.70
CA ASP A 651 -2.64 -8.13 -12.03
C ASP A 651 -2.48 -7.63 -10.58
N SER A 652 -1.50 -8.18 -9.85
CA SER A 652 -1.24 -7.79 -8.46
C SER A 652 -0.72 -6.36 -8.30
N ARG A 653 -0.04 -5.81 -9.33
CA ARG A 653 0.56 -4.48 -9.30
C ARG A 653 -0.34 -3.37 -9.82
N SER A 654 -1.30 -3.69 -10.68
CA SER A 654 -2.27 -2.72 -11.20
C SER A 654 -2.92 -1.89 -10.08
N PHE A 655 -3.35 -2.56 -9.01
CA PHE A 655 -3.94 -1.90 -7.84
C PHE A 655 -2.93 -1.03 -7.06
N ILE A 656 -1.68 -1.51 -6.90
CA ILE A 656 -0.62 -0.75 -6.23
C ILE A 656 -0.30 0.52 -7.02
N TRP A 657 -0.24 0.44 -8.35
CA TRP A 657 0.03 1.60 -9.20
C TRP A 657 -1.12 2.59 -9.22
N LEU A 658 -2.36 2.12 -9.22
CA LEU A 658 -3.53 2.99 -9.04
C LEU A 658 -3.46 3.73 -7.69
N PHE A 659 -3.13 3.03 -6.62
CA PHE A 659 -3.00 3.63 -5.29
C PHE A 659 -1.81 4.61 -5.21
N ILE A 660 -0.67 4.31 -5.82
CA ILE A 660 0.46 5.25 -5.97
C ILE A 660 0.00 6.50 -6.74
N SER A 661 -0.80 6.34 -7.81
CA SER A 661 -1.34 7.45 -8.58
C SER A 661 -2.15 8.41 -7.70
N ILE A 662 -3.04 7.85 -6.86
CA ILE A 662 -3.85 8.59 -5.90
C ILE A 662 -2.94 9.33 -4.92
N ILE A 663 -1.95 8.65 -4.33
CA ILE A 663 -1.02 9.29 -3.39
C ILE A 663 -0.28 10.44 -4.07
N VAL A 664 0.30 10.23 -5.27
CA VAL A 664 1.03 11.26 -6.00
C VAL A 664 0.12 12.45 -6.30
N LEU A 665 -1.12 12.21 -6.71
CA LEU A 665 -2.11 13.23 -7.02
C LEU A 665 -2.44 14.10 -5.78
N PHE A 666 -2.62 13.47 -4.62
CA PHE A 666 -2.97 14.16 -3.38
C PHE A 666 -1.76 14.61 -2.55
N TRP A 667 -0.55 14.19 -2.93
CA TRP A 667 0.66 14.44 -2.15
C TRP A 667 0.90 15.91 -1.81
N PRO A 668 0.69 16.89 -2.72
CA PRO A 668 0.89 18.31 -2.39
C PRO A 668 0.04 18.83 -1.23
N PHE A 669 -1.07 18.17 -0.93
CA PHE A 669 -1.94 18.47 0.21
C PHE A 669 -1.54 17.66 1.44
N VAL A 670 -1.24 16.37 1.26
CA VAL A 670 -0.83 15.46 2.35
C VAL A 670 0.51 15.86 2.95
N ALA A 671 1.44 16.38 2.14
CA ALA A 671 2.79 16.77 2.55
C ALA A 671 2.79 17.77 3.72
N VAL A 672 1.81 18.70 3.75
CA VAL A 672 1.67 19.69 4.82
C VAL A 672 1.44 19.02 6.17
N TYR A 673 0.51 18.05 6.20
CA TYR A 673 0.19 17.30 7.40
C TYR A 673 1.28 16.28 7.75
N TRP A 674 1.97 15.75 6.73
CA TRP A 674 3.10 14.86 6.91
C TRP A 674 4.25 15.57 7.62
N ASP A 675 4.61 16.76 7.18
CA ASP A 675 5.65 17.56 7.83
C ASP A 675 5.22 17.94 9.26
N GLU A 676 3.99 18.45 9.44
CA GLU A 676 3.45 18.78 10.77
C GLU A 676 3.47 17.58 11.73
N LEU A 677 3.21 16.36 11.24
CA LEU A 677 3.24 15.14 12.04
C LEU A 677 4.63 14.85 12.63
N PHE A 678 5.70 15.13 11.89
CA PHE A 678 7.07 14.79 12.28
C PHE A 678 7.86 15.96 12.85
N SER A 679 7.79 17.14 12.23
CA SER A 679 8.50 18.34 12.65
C SER A 679 7.68 19.22 13.60
N GLY A 680 6.37 19.02 13.70
CA GLY A 680 5.48 19.91 14.46
C GLY A 680 5.32 21.30 13.83
N ILE A 681 5.88 21.53 12.65
CA ILE A 681 5.79 22.78 11.92
C ILE A 681 4.90 22.54 10.70
N ARG A 682 3.91 23.42 10.51
CA ARG A 682 3.03 23.37 9.34
C ARG A 682 3.61 24.20 8.21
N GLU A 683 4.04 23.56 7.13
CA GLU A 683 4.46 24.23 5.90
C GLU A 683 3.30 24.60 4.97
N ILE A 684 3.56 25.49 4.00
CA ILE A 684 2.60 25.86 2.96
C ILE A 684 2.64 24.81 1.84
N SER A 685 1.48 24.42 1.29
CA SER A 685 1.40 23.45 0.19
C SER A 685 2.12 23.92 -1.09
N ASN A 686 2.80 23.02 -1.79
CA ASN A 686 3.52 23.31 -3.03
C ASN A 686 2.67 23.12 -4.29
N LEU A 687 1.63 23.94 -4.41
CA LEU A 687 0.69 23.88 -5.54
C LEU A 687 1.31 24.39 -6.85
N LYS A 688 2.39 25.18 -6.79
CA LYS A 688 3.20 25.60 -7.95
C LYS A 688 3.60 24.43 -8.85
N ASN A 689 3.87 23.28 -8.24
CA ASN A 689 4.36 22.09 -8.92
C ASN A 689 3.28 21.04 -9.18
N TYR A 690 2.00 21.32 -8.88
CA TYR A 690 0.89 20.37 -9.00
C TYR A 690 0.80 19.70 -10.38
N ARG A 691 1.12 20.43 -11.46
CA ARG A 691 1.14 19.85 -12.82
C ARG A 691 2.08 18.64 -12.96
N GLY A 692 3.23 18.65 -12.27
CA GLY A 692 4.16 17.52 -12.28
C GLY A 692 3.58 16.29 -11.57
N TYR A 693 2.91 16.51 -10.43
CA TYR A 693 2.18 15.46 -9.71
C TYR A 693 1.03 14.89 -10.54
N PHE A 694 0.19 15.75 -11.12
CA PHE A 694 -0.93 15.34 -11.95
C PHE A 694 -0.48 14.53 -13.18
N LEU A 695 0.56 15.00 -13.89
CA LEU A 695 1.10 14.29 -15.06
C LEU A 695 1.62 12.90 -14.67
N CYS A 696 2.37 12.83 -13.57
CA CYS A 696 2.93 11.57 -13.08
C CYS A 696 1.82 10.60 -12.64
N ALA A 697 0.83 11.07 -11.88
CA ALA A 697 -0.35 10.29 -11.51
C ALA A 697 -1.14 9.81 -12.74
N SER A 698 -1.33 10.67 -13.75
CA SER A 698 -2.03 10.33 -14.99
C SER A 698 -1.32 9.20 -15.76
N ILE A 699 0.01 9.26 -15.83
CA ILE A 699 0.81 8.18 -16.43
C ILE A 699 0.55 6.87 -15.69
N PHE A 700 0.55 6.87 -14.35
CA PHE A 700 0.29 5.64 -13.59
C PHE A 700 -1.13 5.12 -13.75
N VAL A 701 -2.14 5.99 -13.81
CA VAL A 701 -3.51 5.58 -14.10
C VAL A 701 -3.58 4.91 -15.47
N VAL A 702 -3.03 5.55 -16.51
CA VAL A 702 -3.01 4.99 -17.88
C VAL A 702 -2.30 3.65 -17.91
N VAL A 703 -1.12 3.55 -17.29
CA VAL A 703 -0.36 2.29 -17.25
C VAL A 703 -1.11 1.21 -16.46
N SER A 704 -1.77 1.56 -15.35
CA SER A 704 -2.57 0.61 -14.55
C SER A 704 -3.77 0.09 -15.34
N ILE A 705 -4.45 0.99 -16.08
CA ILE A 705 -5.57 0.64 -16.96
C ILE A 705 -5.08 -0.28 -18.09
N ILE A 706 -3.99 0.09 -18.77
CA ILE A 706 -3.40 -0.74 -19.84
C ILE A 706 -3.08 -2.12 -19.30
N ILE A 707 -2.45 -2.22 -18.14
CA ILE A 707 -2.14 -3.53 -17.54
C ILE A 707 -3.40 -4.32 -17.25
N TYR A 708 -4.40 -3.70 -16.61
CA TYR A 708 -5.62 -4.36 -16.21
C TYR A 708 -6.40 -4.89 -17.41
N TYR A 709 -6.55 -4.10 -18.48
CA TYR A 709 -7.31 -4.47 -19.67
C TYR A 709 -6.52 -5.30 -20.69
N CYS A 710 -5.20 -5.13 -20.78
CA CYS A 710 -4.39 -5.92 -21.70
C CYS A 710 -3.95 -7.26 -21.09
N SER A 711 -3.95 -7.42 -19.77
CA SER A 711 -3.62 -8.70 -19.11
C SER A 711 -4.46 -9.89 -19.65
N PRO A 712 -5.78 -9.74 -19.89
CA PRO A 712 -6.58 -10.77 -20.58
C PRO A 712 -6.21 -10.95 -22.05
N LEU A 713 -5.88 -9.88 -22.77
CA LEU A 713 -5.64 -9.88 -24.22
C LEU A 713 -4.29 -10.49 -24.62
N ILE A 714 -3.29 -10.46 -23.74
CA ILE A 714 -1.97 -11.08 -24.00
C ILE A 714 -2.06 -12.63 -23.95
N GLY A 715 -3.19 -13.18 -23.48
CA GLY A 715 -3.42 -14.63 -23.41
C GLY A 715 -4.13 -15.25 -24.61
N VAL A 716 -4.50 -14.45 -25.60
CA VAL A 716 -5.06 -14.86 -26.89
C VAL A 716 -3.97 -14.76 -27.94
#